data_AF-A0A286UG21-F1
#
_entry.id   AF-A0A286UG21-F1
#
_cell.length_a   1.000
_cell.length_b   1.000
_cell.length_c   1.000
_cell.angle_alpha   90.00
_cell.angle_beta   90.00
_cell.angle_gamma   90.00
#
_symmetry.space_group_name_H-M   'P 1'
#
loop_
_entity.id
_entity.type
_entity.pdbx_description
1 polymer ?
#
loop_
_entity_poly.entity_id
_entity_poly.type
_entity_poly.pdbx_seq_one_letter_code
_entity_poly.pdbx_strand_id
1 'polypeptide(L)'
;MTYPARHDPSPSAFSTPASTTLFRRLTWEGTVPLEIHVDPNELPANSDRGLECYYIQAPRVTYLPLLIPEIKRFLNDIVFDATAVKTVKEEDWWFETEDKVLMRWHWSIGLLYDFATITGSLKRKPNHDQQPTPLRLTLHLAAPPQDKLLLSSSVEACKQAFMGQLKEADFLRWGNTKRMTGLRQAEQDGIWEGIREHNFDEYWRIASRVTPTTTPFRTTSPQPQSVSLHSRPPSADISGTPEKDGAYSVRSVPVRMYLPDGPILQEVAPPTVDSGAYNTLGKFLTSHLPLLFATQKPLAYPIVQGVVCPLDAELAWLGACMAGADGWTIMADLSNVVKAESNGLSPPPFDLPLPDKPEIITENMLKLNTLASSERLKFLMDKLIQHMHAYVNETNLSTEEWMATIQFLTQVGQKCTNIRQEFILLSDVLGVSALVDALNNPPMGNATESSVLGPFFTEDAADISLGESIASEGKGDYLWVEGKVLDTSGKPIPDVVIETWETDAFGFYDTQYKDRSAPDCRGRLRSDKDGGFAYRAVVPVAYPIPGDGPVGELLLKLNRHNMRPNHLHMMFTKPGFNTLTTALYPKNDILIYSDVVFGVKQSLVVDLEMVKDETEARKKGFKNGDTFKHLKRDFILATEEESRAAREQIAKSRITKA
;
A
#
# COMPACT_ATOMS: atom_id res chain seq x y z
N MET A 1 14.35 -41.71 -49.41
CA MET A 1 15.81 -41.92 -49.32
C MET A 1 16.30 -41.17 -48.10
N THR A 2 16.72 -41.94 -47.10
CA THR A 2 17.34 -41.57 -45.82
C THR A 2 18.76 -41.06 -45.98
N TYR A 3 19.20 -40.11 -45.15
CA TYR A 3 20.55 -39.95 -44.53
C TYR A 3 20.59 -38.64 -43.71
N PRO A 4 21.44 -38.50 -42.67
CA PRO A 4 21.61 -39.33 -41.48
C PRO A 4 21.34 -38.53 -40.17
N ALA A 5 21.16 -39.25 -39.06
CA ALA A 5 21.12 -38.70 -37.71
C ALA A 5 22.44 -37.99 -37.36
N ARG A 6 22.36 -36.73 -36.90
CA ARG A 6 23.44 -36.07 -36.19
C ARG A 6 23.29 -36.38 -34.70
N HIS A 7 24.37 -36.86 -34.12
CA HIS A 7 24.57 -37.11 -32.70
C HIS A 7 24.02 -35.97 -31.82
N ASP A 8 23.16 -36.31 -30.87
CA ASP A 8 22.89 -35.47 -29.70
C ASP A 8 24.21 -35.25 -28.93
N PRO A 9 24.59 -34.01 -28.61
CA PRO A 9 25.59 -33.77 -27.60
C PRO A 9 25.00 -34.16 -26.24
N SER A 10 25.77 -34.95 -25.48
CA SER A 10 25.53 -35.27 -24.07
C SER A 10 24.92 -34.08 -23.31
N PRO A 11 23.88 -34.26 -22.47
CA PRO A 11 23.34 -33.19 -21.66
C PRO A 11 24.46 -32.65 -20.77
N SER A 12 24.80 -31.38 -20.99
CA SER A 12 25.62 -30.56 -20.10
C SER A 12 25.03 -30.62 -18.69
N ALA A 13 25.89 -30.74 -17.67
CA ALA A 13 25.52 -30.84 -16.26
C ALA A 13 24.86 -29.57 -15.66
N PHE A 14 24.38 -28.66 -16.51
CA PHE A 14 23.75 -27.39 -16.13
C PHE A 14 22.40 -27.24 -16.86
N SER A 15 21.38 -28.00 -16.47
CA SER A 15 20.04 -27.85 -17.06
C SER A 15 19.32 -26.65 -16.43
N THR A 16 19.50 -25.47 -17.01
CA THR A 16 18.61 -24.33 -16.75
C THR A 16 17.26 -24.59 -17.45
N PRO A 17 16.09 -24.32 -16.84
CA PRO A 17 14.79 -24.53 -17.49
C PRO A 17 14.71 -23.76 -18.82
N ALA A 18 14.07 -24.36 -19.84
CA ALA A 18 13.97 -23.76 -21.18
C ALA A 18 13.34 -22.36 -21.18
N SER A 19 12.43 -22.07 -20.24
CA SER A 19 11.82 -20.75 -20.06
C SER A 19 12.80 -19.69 -19.54
N THR A 20 13.68 -20.03 -18.59
CA THR A 20 14.68 -19.10 -18.03
C THR A 20 15.71 -18.67 -19.08
N THR A 21 16.22 -19.63 -19.85
CA THR A 21 17.20 -19.37 -20.91
C THR A 21 16.61 -18.48 -22.01
N LEU A 22 15.32 -18.66 -22.32
CA LEU A 22 14.60 -17.81 -23.26
C LEU A 22 14.61 -16.34 -22.83
N PHE A 23 14.14 -16.01 -21.61
CA PHE A 23 14.11 -14.62 -21.14
C PHE A 23 15.49 -13.97 -21.04
N ARG A 24 16.50 -14.73 -20.60
CA ARG A 24 17.89 -14.28 -20.59
C ARG A 24 18.40 -13.96 -21.99
N ARG A 25 18.09 -14.81 -22.97
CA ARG A 25 18.50 -14.62 -24.36
C ARG A 25 17.77 -13.45 -25.01
N LEU A 26 16.47 -13.30 -24.79
CA LEU A 26 15.70 -12.15 -25.25
C LEU A 26 16.22 -10.83 -24.67
N THR A 27 16.57 -10.81 -23.38
CA THR A 27 17.18 -9.64 -22.73
C THR A 27 18.54 -9.31 -23.35
N TRP A 28 19.35 -10.35 -23.62
CA TRP A 28 20.67 -10.21 -24.23
C TRP A 28 20.58 -9.67 -25.67
N GLU A 29 19.73 -10.26 -26.49
CA GLU A 29 19.54 -9.89 -27.91
C GLU A 29 18.78 -8.55 -28.08
N GLY A 30 18.28 -7.97 -26.98
CA GLY A 30 17.66 -6.66 -27.00
C GLY A 30 18.65 -5.56 -27.41
N THR A 31 18.18 -4.59 -28.19
CA THR A 31 19.00 -3.47 -28.68
C THR A 31 18.37 -2.11 -28.39
N VAL A 32 19.20 -1.07 -28.35
CA VAL A 32 18.81 0.33 -28.25
C VAL A 32 19.24 1.06 -29.52
N PRO A 33 18.33 1.77 -30.22
CA PRO A 33 18.74 2.70 -31.27
C PRO A 33 19.41 3.93 -30.64
N LEU A 34 20.65 4.23 -31.04
CA LEU A 34 21.39 5.41 -30.63
C LEU A 34 21.54 6.37 -31.81
N GLU A 35 21.41 7.66 -31.51
CA GLU A 35 21.67 8.77 -32.41
C GLU A 35 22.72 9.66 -31.73
N ILE A 36 23.96 9.65 -32.25
CA ILE A 36 25.11 10.31 -31.64
C ILE A 36 25.51 11.50 -32.50
N HIS A 37 25.49 12.70 -31.94
CA HIS A 37 25.88 13.93 -32.62
C HIS A 37 27.10 14.55 -31.93
N VAL A 38 28.07 15.03 -32.68
CA VAL A 38 29.17 15.81 -32.11
C VAL A 38 28.67 17.21 -31.72
N ASP A 39 29.09 17.75 -30.57
CA ASP A 39 28.75 19.15 -30.22
C ASP A 39 29.23 20.11 -31.33
N PRO A 40 28.34 20.92 -31.93
CA PRO A 40 28.69 21.78 -33.05
C PRO A 40 29.80 22.80 -32.78
N ASN A 41 30.02 23.15 -31.51
CA ASN A 41 31.05 24.09 -31.06
C ASN A 41 32.41 23.41 -30.84
N GLU A 42 32.43 22.08 -30.72
CA GLU A 42 33.64 21.29 -30.53
C GLU A 42 34.09 20.59 -31.81
N LEU A 43 33.29 20.66 -32.89
CA LEU A 43 33.67 20.22 -34.22
C LEU A 43 34.91 20.98 -34.73
N PRO A 44 35.98 20.27 -35.14
CA PRO A 44 37.14 20.90 -35.77
C PRO A 44 36.77 21.74 -37.01
N ALA A 45 37.55 22.79 -37.27
CA ALA A 45 37.18 23.86 -38.22
C ALA A 45 36.87 23.39 -39.66
N ASN A 46 37.47 22.28 -40.11
CA ASN A 46 37.32 21.74 -41.46
C ASN A 46 36.47 20.45 -41.51
N SER A 47 35.79 20.09 -40.42
CA SER A 47 34.95 18.89 -40.39
C SER A 47 33.67 19.06 -41.21
N ASP A 48 33.15 17.95 -41.75
CA ASP A 48 31.86 17.93 -42.46
C ASP A 48 30.68 18.01 -41.47
N ARG A 49 30.06 19.19 -41.41
CA ARG A 49 28.90 19.51 -40.54
C ARG A 49 27.56 19.00 -41.07
N GLY A 50 27.55 18.18 -42.12
CA GLY A 50 26.35 17.45 -42.57
C GLY A 50 26.39 15.96 -42.23
N LEU A 51 27.52 15.45 -41.73
CA LEU A 51 27.79 14.03 -41.51
C LEU A 51 28.26 13.70 -40.09
N GLU A 52 28.18 14.65 -39.16
CA GLU A 52 28.59 14.52 -37.75
C GLU A 52 27.68 13.64 -36.90
N CYS A 53 26.60 13.12 -37.48
CA CYS A 53 25.65 12.23 -36.84
C CYS A 53 25.95 10.76 -37.13
N TYR A 54 26.11 9.96 -36.09
CA TYR A 54 26.28 8.52 -36.17
C TYR A 54 25.06 7.79 -35.58
N TYR A 55 24.43 6.95 -36.39
CA TYR A 55 23.33 6.08 -35.97
C TYR A 55 23.82 4.65 -35.78
N ILE A 56 23.52 4.05 -34.62
CA ILE A 56 23.88 2.66 -34.33
C ILE A 56 22.79 1.96 -33.53
N GLN A 57 22.55 0.69 -33.84
CA GLN A 57 21.71 -0.19 -33.03
C GLN A 57 22.61 -0.95 -32.05
N ALA A 58 22.78 -0.40 -30.85
CA ALA A 58 23.68 -0.95 -29.84
C ALA A 58 22.98 -2.04 -29.01
N PRO A 59 23.67 -3.14 -28.63
CA PRO A 59 23.13 -4.08 -27.66
C PRO A 59 22.74 -3.42 -26.34
N ARG A 60 21.63 -3.84 -25.72
CA ARG A 60 21.25 -3.34 -24.37
C ARG A 60 22.29 -3.73 -23.32
N VAL A 61 22.84 -4.93 -23.46
CA VAL A 61 23.89 -5.49 -22.60
C VAL A 61 25.27 -5.13 -23.15
N THR A 62 25.54 -3.83 -23.27
CA THR A 62 26.86 -3.26 -23.61
C THR A 62 27.06 -1.94 -22.87
N TYR A 63 28.21 -1.30 -23.04
CA TYR A 63 28.59 -0.06 -22.35
C TYR A 63 29.17 0.96 -23.36
N LEU A 64 29.01 2.26 -23.08
CA LEU A 64 29.52 3.35 -23.92
C LEU A 64 31.00 3.19 -24.33
N PRO A 65 31.96 2.84 -23.43
CA PRO A 65 33.36 2.66 -23.84
C PRO A 65 33.58 1.62 -24.94
N LEU A 66 32.71 0.61 -25.04
CA LEU A 66 32.83 -0.44 -26.05
C LEU A 66 32.40 0.03 -27.44
N LEU A 67 31.64 1.12 -27.53
CA LEU A 67 31.19 1.71 -28.79
C LEU A 67 32.19 2.75 -29.34
N ILE A 68 33.09 3.28 -28.49
CA ILE A 68 34.04 4.33 -28.86
C ILE A 68 34.91 3.97 -30.07
N PRO A 69 35.50 2.75 -30.19
CA PRO A 69 36.35 2.42 -31.33
C PRO A 69 35.60 2.53 -32.67
N GLU A 70 34.32 2.15 -32.70
CA GLU A 70 33.48 2.20 -33.89
C GLU A 70 33.08 3.63 -34.23
N ILE A 71 32.65 4.41 -33.22
CA ILE A 71 32.31 5.84 -33.37
C ILE A 71 33.54 6.61 -33.86
N LYS A 72 34.71 6.37 -33.27
CA LYS A 72 35.97 7.01 -33.64
C LYS A 72 36.38 6.70 -35.07
N ARG A 73 36.21 5.44 -35.50
CA ARG A 73 36.46 5.06 -36.89
C ARG A 73 35.56 5.85 -37.84
N PHE A 74 34.25 5.91 -37.56
CA PHE A 74 33.32 6.71 -38.36
C PHE A 74 33.73 8.19 -38.43
N LEU A 75 34.02 8.82 -37.29
CA LEU A 75 34.40 10.23 -37.24
C LEU A 75 35.70 10.50 -38.01
N ASN A 76 36.71 9.63 -37.87
CA ASN A 76 37.98 9.79 -38.58
C ASN A 76 37.86 9.58 -40.10
N ASP A 77 37.01 8.65 -40.53
CA ASP A 77 36.90 8.27 -41.94
C ASP A 77 35.95 9.21 -42.72
N ILE A 78 34.95 9.77 -42.05
CA ILE A 78 33.82 10.48 -42.68
C ILE A 78 33.74 11.96 -42.29
N VAL A 79 34.06 12.32 -41.04
CA VAL A 79 33.74 13.65 -40.48
C VAL A 79 34.97 14.54 -40.35
N PHE A 80 36.07 14.01 -39.83
CA PHE A 80 37.29 14.74 -39.52
C PHE A 80 38.23 14.85 -40.72
N ASP A 81 38.93 15.98 -40.81
CA ASP A 81 40.05 16.14 -41.73
C ASP A 81 41.35 15.50 -41.16
N ALA A 82 42.37 15.38 -41.99
CA ALA A 82 43.65 14.77 -41.58
C ALA A 82 44.37 15.50 -40.43
N THR A 83 44.00 16.75 -40.14
CA THR A 83 44.54 17.55 -39.03
C THR A 83 43.80 17.23 -37.74
N ALA A 84 42.46 17.23 -37.80
CA ALA A 84 41.56 16.89 -36.70
C ALA A 84 41.83 15.50 -36.13
N VAL A 85 42.07 14.50 -36.99
CA VAL A 85 42.42 13.13 -36.57
C VAL A 85 43.67 13.08 -35.67
N LYS A 86 44.60 14.04 -35.82
CA LYS A 86 45.83 14.09 -35.01
C LYS A 86 45.69 14.90 -33.73
N THR A 87 44.69 15.77 -33.64
CA THR A 87 44.52 16.70 -32.52
C THR A 87 43.48 16.25 -31.50
N VAL A 88 42.45 15.51 -31.95
CA VAL A 88 41.38 15.03 -31.07
C VAL A 88 41.87 13.84 -30.24
N LYS A 89 41.66 13.93 -28.93
CA LYS A 89 42.07 12.95 -27.93
C LYS A 89 40.86 12.18 -27.42
N GLU A 90 40.91 10.85 -27.52
CA GLU A 90 39.80 9.97 -27.13
C GLU A 90 39.55 10.02 -25.62
N GLU A 91 40.60 10.24 -24.83
CA GLU A 91 40.51 10.40 -23.37
C GLU A 91 39.66 11.60 -22.94
N ASP A 92 39.47 12.59 -23.82
CA ASP A 92 38.69 13.79 -23.55
C ASP A 92 37.21 13.63 -23.93
N TRP A 93 36.81 12.48 -24.50
CA TRP A 93 35.44 12.28 -24.99
C TRP A 93 34.46 12.01 -23.85
N TRP A 94 33.26 12.59 -23.95
CA TRP A 94 32.17 12.38 -23.00
C TRP A 94 30.80 12.59 -23.64
N PHE A 95 29.76 12.01 -23.02
CA PHE A 95 28.40 12.04 -23.55
C PHE A 95 27.43 12.72 -22.58
N GLU A 96 26.49 13.47 -23.16
CA GLU A 96 25.27 13.92 -22.50
C GLU A 96 24.05 13.67 -23.37
N THR A 97 22.86 13.72 -22.78
CA THR A 97 21.59 13.72 -23.54
C THR A 97 21.28 15.12 -24.08
N GLU A 98 20.32 15.24 -25.01
CA GLU A 98 19.76 16.54 -25.45
C GLU A 98 19.36 17.44 -24.25
N ASP A 99 18.91 16.82 -23.17
CA ASP A 99 18.46 17.44 -21.94
C ASP A 99 19.60 17.84 -20.97
N LYS A 100 20.86 17.81 -21.42
CA LYS A 100 22.07 18.12 -20.64
C LYS A 100 22.29 17.21 -19.43
N VAL A 101 21.74 15.99 -19.47
CA VAL A 101 22.03 14.96 -18.45
C VAL A 101 23.31 14.23 -18.83
N LEU A 102 24.31 14.27 -17.95
CA LEU A 102 25.60 13.60 -18.12
C LEU A 102 25.45 12.07 -18.09
N MET A 103 26.03 11.38 -19.07
CA MET A 103 25.96 9.93 -19.17
C MET A 103 27.03 9.22 -18.35
N ARG A 104 26.62 8.18 -17.64
CA ARG A 104 27.49 7.37 -16.77
C ARG A 104 28.07 6.21 -17.55
N TRP A 105 29.37 6.22 -17.74
CA TRP A 105 30.11 5.24 -18.54
C TRP A 105 30.03 3.80 -18.04
N HIS A 106 29.79 3.60 -16.74
CA HIS A 106 29.67 2.30 -16.09
C HIS A 106 28.24 1.76 -16.06
N TRP A 107 27.28 2.45 -16.67
CA TRP A 107 25.91 1.96 -16.83
C TRP A 107 25.77 1.29 -18.19
N SER A 108 24.99 0.21 -18.22
CA SER A 108 24.69 -0.44 -19.50
C SER A 108 23.89 0.49 -20.40
N ILE A 109 24.03 0.34 -21.71
CA ILE A 109 23.26 1.12 -22.69
C ILE A 109 21.75 0.95 -22.47
N GLY A 110 21.29 -0.27 -22.14
CA GLY A 110 19.90 -0.51 -21.79
C GLY A 110 19.42 0.30 -20.59
N LEU A 111 20.23 0.41 -19.54
CA LEU A 111 19.92 1.25 -18.37
C LEU A 111 19.92 2.74 -18.72
N LEU A 112 20.92 3.22 -19.47
CA LEU A 112 20.97 4.61 -19.93
C LEU A 112 19.73 4.96 -20.74
N TYR A 113 19.27 4.04 -21.60
CA TYR A 113 18.05 4.21 -22.38
C TYR A 113 16.79 4.27 -21.53
N ASP A 114 16.62 3.30 -20.62
CA ASP A 114 15.43 3.25 -19.77
C ASP A 114 15.37 4.50 -18.88
N PHE A 115 16.50 4.89 -18.29
CA PHE A 115 16.62 6.11 -17.48
C PHE A 115 16.31 7.38 -18.30
N ALA A 116 16.90 7.53 -19.49
CA ALA A 116 16.64 8.69 -20.34
C ALA A 116 15.19 8.75 -20.84
N THR A 117 14.60 7.60 -21.17
CA THR A 117 13.18 7.49 -21.58
C THR A 117 12.27 7.94 -20.45
N ILE A 118 12.62 7.57 -19.21
CA ILE A 118 11.92 7.99 -18.01
C ILE A 118 12.01 9.49 -17.78
N THR A 119 13.22 10.03 -17.72
CA THR A 119 13.45 11.46 -17.50
C THR A 119 12.84 12.32 -18.63
N GLY A 120 12.90 11.84 -19.88
CA GLY A 120 12.32 12.51 -21.04
C GLY A 120 10.78 12.50 -21.07
N SER A 121 10.16 11.41 -20.57
CA SER A 121 8.70 11.31 -20.48
C SER A 121 8.10 12.33 -19.50
N LEU A 122 8.84 12.76 -18.47
CA LEU A 122 8.43 13.84 -17.56
C LEU A 122 8.34 15.22 -18.25
N LYS A 123 9.10 15.42 -19.33
CA LYS A 123 9.23 16.70 -20.02
C LYS A 123 8.30 16.84 -21.22
N ARG A 124 7.75 15.74 -21.74
CA ARG A 124 6.93 15.70 -22.97
C ARG A 124 5.46 15.39 -22.64
N LYS A 125 4.53 16.02 -23.39
CA LYS A 125 3.08 15.71 -23.26
C LYS A 125 2.83 14.24 -23.60
N PRO A 126 1.95 13.53 -22.89
CA PRO A 126 1.64 12.14 -23.17
C PRO A 126 1.04 12.03 -24.57
N ASN A 127 1.72 11.30 -25.45
CA ASN A 127 1.20 10.92 -26.77
C ASN A 127 1.08 9.41 -26.76
N HIS A 128 -0.12 8.90 -27.10
CA HIS A 128 -0.47 7.49 -26.96
C HIS A 128 0.21 6.55 -27.98
N ASP A 129 0.91 7.10 -28.98
CA ASP A 129 1.72 6.35 -29.95
C ASP A 129 3.21 6.46 -29.61
N GLN A 130 3.68 5.67 -28.63
CA GLN A 130 5.11 5.58 -28.33
C GLN A 130 5.79 4.60 -29.31
N GLN A 131 6.22 5.11 -30.46
CA GLN A 131 7.30 4.42 -31.19
C GLN A 131 8.62 4.61 -30.42
N PRO A 132 9.48 3.58 -30.35
CA PRO A 132 10.79 3.71 -29.72
C PRO A 132 11.62 4.77 -30.47
N THR A 133 11.84 5.92 -29.83
CA THR A 133 12.72 6.96 -30.38
C THR A 133 14.18 6.62 -30.06
N PRO A 134 15.12 6.89 -30.99
CA PRO A 134 16.54 6.78 -30.71
C PRO A 134 16.96 7.55 -29.46
N LEU A 135 17.87 6.98 -28.67
CA LEU A 135 18.56 7.70 -27.61
C LEU A 135 19.48 8.72 -28.25
N ARG A 136 19.15 10.00 -28.09
CA ARG A 136 19.96 11.09 -28.63
C ARG A 136 21.03 11.49 -27.65
N LEU A 137 22.28 11.34 -28.07
CA LEU A 137 23.47 11.65 -27.31
C LEU A 137 24.28 12.72 -28.03
N THR A 138 24.71 13.73 -27.29
CA THR A 138 25.74 14.68 -27.70
C THR A 138 27.08 14.13 -27.27
N LEU A 139 27.98 13.89 -28.21
CA LEU A 139 29.38 13.58 -28.00
C LEU A 139 30.18 14.87 -27.95
N HIS A 140 30.80 15.11 -26.81
CA HIS A 140 31.81 16.14 -26.62
C HIS A 140 33.19 15.54 -26.84
N LEU A 141 34.06 16.32 -27.48
CA LEU A 141 35.42 15.94 -27.85
C LEU A 141 36.48 16.57 -26.93
N ALA A 142 36.06 17.48 -26.04
CA ALA A 142 36.95 18.19 -25.14
C ALA A 142 36.33 18.45 -23.75
N ALA A 143 37.19 18.85 -22.80
CA ALA A 143 36.82 19.35 -21.48
C ALA A 143 35.84 18.44 -20.70
N PRO A 144 36.16 17.15 -20.49
CA PRO A 144 35.28 16.27 -19.72
C PRO A 144 35.07 16.81 -18.30
N PRO A 145 33.82 16.78 -17.78
CA PRO A 145 33.53 17.22 -16.42
C PRO A 145 34.02 16.17 -15.41
N GLN A 146 35.34 16.12 -15.20
CA GLN A 146 36.02 15.09 -14.39
C GLN A 146 35.56 15.05 -12.93
N ASP A 147 35.07 16.17 -12.40
CA ASP A 147 34.49 16.28 -11.06
C ASP A 147 33.12 15.59 -10.94
N LYS A 148 32.41 15.42 -12.07
CA LYS A 148 31.07 14.81 -12.15
C LYS A 148 31.10 13.40 -12.76
N LEU A 149 32.09 13.11 -13.59
CA LEU A 149 32.33 11.79 -14.15
C LEU A 149 32.96 10.90 -13.07
N LEU A 150 32.14 10.08 -12.41
CA LEU A 150 32.55 9.18 -11.33
C LEU A 150 33.65 8.18 -11.74
N LEU A 151 33.81 7.90 -13.03
CA LEU A 151 34.78 6.95 -13.60
C LEU A 151 35.31 7.48 -14.94
N SER A 152 36.55 7.10 -15.27
CA SER A 152 37.16 7.42 -16.58
C SER A 152 36.45 6.70 -17.73
N SER A 153 36.60 7.24 -18.94
CA SER A 153 36.03 6.72 -20.19
C SER A 153 36.67 5.41 -20.71
N SER A 154 37.64 4.84 -20.00
CA SER A 154 38.37 3.65 -20.45
C SER A 154 37.58 2.34 -20.26
N VAL A 155 37.84 1.39 -21.17
CA VAL A 155 37.29 0.03 -21.12
C VAL A 155 37.68 -0.67 -19.81
N GLU A 156 38.91 -0.47 -19.33
CA GLU A 156 39.41 -1.08 -18.10
C GLU A 156 38.68 -0.55 -16.85
N ALA A 157 38.42 0.76 -16.77
CA ALA A 157 37.68 1.34 -15.65
C ALA A 157 36.22 0.86 -15.65
N CYS A 158 35.60 0.78 -16.83
CA CYS A 158 34.26 0.21 -16.98
C CYS A 158 34.21 -1.26 -16.55
N LYS A 159 35.21 -2.06 -16.96
CA LYS A 159 35.35 -3.47 -16.55
C LYS A 159 35.49 -3.60 -15.03
N GLN A 160 36.33 -2.78 -14.40
CA GLN A 160 36.49 -2.79 -12.94
C GLN A 160 35.19 -2.47 -12.21
N ALA A 161 34.45 -1.47 -12.69
CA ALA A 161 33.15 -1.09 -12.12
C ALA A 161 32.12 -2.21 -12.28
N PHE A 162 32.02 -2.81 -13.47
CA PHE A 162 31.18 -3.98 -13.74
C PHE A 162 31.48 -5.13 -12.78
N MET A 163 32.76 -5.47 -12.60
CA MET A 163 33.17 -6.54 -11.68
C MET A 163 32.88 -6.21 -10.21
N GLY A 164 32.94 -4.94 -9.83
CA GLY A 164 32.50 -4.47 -8.53
C GLY A 164 31.01 -4.73 -8.29
N GLN A 165 30.17 -4.34 -9.26
CA GLN A 165 28.72 -4.54 -9.19
C GLN A 165 28.34 -6.03 -9.13
N LEU A 166 29.04 -6.89 -9.87
CA LEU A 166 28.81 -8.33 -9.87
C LEU A 166 29.14 -8.96 -8.50
N LYS A 167 30.23 -8.52 -7.86
CA LYS A 167 30.59 -8.95 -6.50
C LYS A 167 29.57 -8.48 -5.46
N GLU A 168 29.07 -7.26 -5.60
CA GLU A 168 28.05 -6.71 -4.72
C GLU A 168 26.72 -7.48 -4.83
N ALA A 169 26.30 -7.79 -6.05
CA ALA A 169 25.13 -8.62 -6.30
C ALA A 169 25.30 -10.04 -5.72
N ASP A 170 26.50 -10.64 -5.84
CA ASP A 170 26.83 -11.93 -5.22
C ASP A 170 26.70 -11.88 -3.69
N PHE A 171 27.22 -10.82 -3.08
CA PHE A 171 27.12 -10.60 -1.64
C PHE A 171 25.66 -10.49 -1.17
N LEU A 172 24.81 -9.76 -1.89
CA LEU A 172 23.40 -9.64 -1.52
C LEU A 172 22.66 -10.98 -1.65
N ARG A 173 22.93 -11.75 -2.71
CA ARG A 173 22.29 -13.06 -2.93
C ARG A 173 22.67 -14.09 -1.87
N TRP A 174 23.94 -14.14 -1.47
CA TRP A 174 24.46 -15.28 -0.68
C TRP A 174 25.02 -14.88 0.68
N GLY A 175 25.03 -13.58 1.01
CA GLY A 175 25.67 -13.03 2.20
C GLY A 175 27.21 -13.04 2.16
N ASN A 176 27.81 -13.38 1.02
CA ASN A 176 29.26 -13.43 0.80
C ASN A 176 29.57 -13.41 -0.72
N THR A 177 30.84 -13.16 -1.08
CA THR A 177 31.29 -13.07 -2.48
C THR A 177 32.01 -14.33 -2.98
N LYS A 178 31.86 -15.49 -2.31
CA LYS A 178 32.68 -16.69 -2.58
C LYS A 178 32.43 -17.28 -3.95
N ARG A 179 31.22 -17.17 -4.49
CA ARG A 179 30.93 -17.72 -5.82
C ARG A 179 31.67 -16.91 -6.89
N MET A 180 31.66 -15.58 -6.77
CA MET A 180 32.37 -14.71 -7.70
C MET A 180 33.89 -14.75 -7.51
N THR A 181 34.37 -14.65 -6.25
CA THR A 181 35.82 -14.68 -5.94
C THR A 181 36.46 -16.06 -6.11
N GLY A 182 35.65 -17.12 -6.10
CA GLY A 182 36.09 -18.49 -6.37
C GLY A 182 36.30 -18.82 -7.86
N LEU A 183 35.87 -17.94 -8.77
CA LEU A 183 36.16 -18.06 -10.20
C LEU A 183 37.64 -17.75 -10.46
N ARG A 184 38.27 -18.51 -11.35
CA ARG A 184 39.64 -18.22 -11.81
C ARG A 184 39.68 -16.89 -12.54
N GLN A 185 40.82 -16.20 -12.54
CA GLN A 185 40.96 -14.92 -13.25
C GLN A 185 40.52 -15.00 -14.72
N ALA A 186 40.89 -16.06 -15.44
CA ALA A 186 40.46 -16.28 -16.83
C ALA A 186 38.93 -16.46 -16.97
N GLU A 187 38.26 -17.01 -15.95
CA GLU A 187 36.79 -17.14 -15.95
C GLU A 187 36.14 -15.79 -15.64
N GLN A 188 36.68 -15.04 -14.68
CA GLN A 188 36.26 -13.68 -14.38
C GLN A 188 36.39 -12.77 -15.61
N ASP A 189 37.53 -12.83 -16.29
CA ASP A 189 37.76 -12.11 -17.54
C ASP A 189 36.80 -12.57 -18.63
N GLY A 190 36.57 -13.88 -18.78
CA GLY A 190 35.62 -14.42 -19.76
C GLY A 190 34.18 -13.91 -19.61
N ILE A 191 33.73 -13.55 -18.40
CA ILE A 191 32.42 -12.89 -18.21
C ILE A 191 32.41 -11.53 -18.93
N TRP A 192 33.46 -10.73 -18.77
CA TRP A 192 33.57 -9.43 -19.44
C TRP A 192 33.76 -9.58 -20.95
N GLU A 193 34.59 -10.52 -21.39
CA GLU A 193 34.82 -10.78 -22.81
C GLU A 193 33.52 -11.20 -23.51
N GLY A 194 32.68 -12.01 -22.85
CA GLY A 194 31.34 -12.34 -23.36
C GLY A 194 30.47 -11.11 -23.61
N ILE A 195 30.53 -10.08 -22.76
CA ILE A 195 29.85 -8.79 -22.98
C ILE A 195 30.49 -8.05 -24.15
N ARG A 196 31.82 -7.94 -24.16
CA ARG A 196 32.58 -7.21 -25.19
C ARG A 196 32.30 -7.73 -26.60
N GLU A 197 32.29 -9.05 -26.76
CA GLU A 197 32.04 -9.72 -28.04
C GLU A 197 30.53 -9.97 -28.28
N HIS A 198 29.67 -9.50 -27.37
CA HIS A 198 28.23 -9.74 -27.38
C HIS A 198 27.83 -11.22 -27.52
N ASN A 199 28.63 -12.12 -26.92
CA ASN A 199 28.49 -13.56 -27.02
C ASN A 199 27.74 -14.15 -25.81
N PHE A 200 26.45 -14.41 -26.00
CA PHE A 200 25.57 -14.97 -24.98
C PHE A 200 26.09 -16.29 -24.38
N ASP A 201 26.53 -17.22 -25.23
CA ASP A 201 26.89 -18.56 -24.81
C ASP A 201 28.20 -18.57 -24.00
N GLU A 202 29.17 -17.73 -24.39
CA GLU A 202 30.41 -17.55 -23.64
C GLU A 202 30.18 -16.90 -22.28
N TYR A 203 29.35 -15.86 -22.23
CA TYR A 203 28.97 -15.20 -20.98
C TYR A 203 28.25 -16.18 -20.03
N TRP A 204 27.18 -16.82 -20.49
CA TRP A 204 26.34 -17.67 -19.64
C TRP A 204 26.99 -19.01 -19.25
N ARG A 205 27.96 -19.49 -20.02
CA ARG A 205 28.81 -20.63 -19.61
C ARG A 205 29.50 -20.39 -18.27
N ILE A 206 29.81 -19.14 -17.94
CA ILE A 206 30.48 -18.76 -16.69
C ILE A 206 29.47 -18.15 -15.71
N ALA A 207 28.65 -17.19 -16.15
CA ALA A 207 27.71 -16.45 -15.30
C ALA A 207 26.65 -17.35 -14.63
N SER A 208 26.31 -18.48 -15.23
CA SER A 208 25.41 -19.49 -14.63
C SER A 208 25.93 -20.08 -13.31
N ARG A 209 27.24 -20.01 -13.03
CA ARG A 209 27.82 -20.52 -11.78
C ARG A 209 27.63 -19.59 -10.58
N VAL A 210 27.34 -18.32 -10.85
CA VAL A 210 27.14 -17.27 -9.83
C VAL A 210 25.70 -16.77 -9.77
N THR A 211 24.91 -17.03 -10.82
CA THR A 211 23.51 -16.62 -10.94
C THR A 211 22.58 -17.77 -10.55
N PRO A 212 21.55 -17.54 -9.71
CA PRO A 212 20.62 -18.59 -9.32
C PRO A 212 19.77 -19.11 -10.50
N THR A 213 19.19 -20.30 -10.33
CA THR A 213 18.28 -20.93 -11.31
C THR A 213 16.82 -20.89 -10.84
N THR A 214 15.87 -20.90 -11.77
CA THR A 214 14.43 -20.89 -11.46
C THR A 214 13.79 -22.28 -11.44
N THR A 215 14.59 -23.36 -11.38
CA THR A 215 14.05 -24.72 -11.41
C THR A 215 13.26 -25.00 -10.12
N PRO A 216 11.99 -25.45 -10.20
CA PRO A 216 11.25 -25.86 -9.02
C PRO A 216 11.70 -27.26 -8.53
N PHE A 217 11.50 -27.51 -7.23
CA PHE A 217 11.71 -28.79 -6.54
C PHE A 217 11.31 -30.01 -7.39
N ARG A 218 12.23 -30.95 -7.65
CA ARG A 218 11.83 -32.33 -8.03
C ARG A 218 11.43 -33.09 -6.77
N THR A 219 10.17 -33.51 -6.69
CA THR A 219 9.80 -34.63 -5.82
C THR A 219 10.34 -35.92 -6.44
N THR A 220 11.35 -36.52 -5.81
CA THR A 220 11.90 -37.81 -6.24
C THR A 220 10.84 -38.90 -6.07
N SER A 221 10.47 -39.57 -7.16
CA SER A 221 9.70 -40.82 -7.09
C SER A 221 10.57 -41.90 -6.40
N PRO A 222 10.02 -42.78 -5.55
CA PRO A 222 10.83 -43.75 -4.83
C PRO A 222 11.43 -44.78 -5.79
N GLN A 223 12.76 -44.96 -5.77
CA GLN A 223 13.39 -46.15 -6.34
C GLN A 223 13.11 -47.38 -5.45
N PRO A 224 12.93 -48.59 -6.01
CA PRO A 224 12.73 -49.79 -5.22
C PRO A 224 14.03 -50.14 -4.47
N GLN A 225 13.99 -50.07 -3.14
CA GLN A 225 15.11 -50.49 -2.29
C GLN A 225 15.18 -52.01 -2.20
N SER A 226 16.31 -52.58 -2.63
CA SER A 226 16.71 -53.93 -2.24
C SER A 226 17.23 -53.93 -0.79
N VAL A 227 16.79 -54.94 -0.04
CA VAL A 227 16.80 -55.07 1.42
C VAL A 227 18.20 -55.25 2.01
N SER A 228 18.54 -54.49 3.06
CA SER A 228 19.52 -54.93 4.08
C SER A 228 19.07 -54.51 5.47
N LEU A 229 18.93 -55.49 6.35
CA LEU A 229 18.43 -55.40 7.73
C LEU A 229 19.38 -54.60 8.63
N HIS A 230 18.99 -53.41 9.06
CA HIS A 230 19.26 -52.90 10.41
C HIS A 230 18.20 -51.86 10.82
N SER A 231 17.72 -52.03 12.05
CA SER A 231 16.58 -51.37 12.68
C SER A 231 16.81 -49.88 12.99
N ARG A 232 15.95 -49.01 12.47
CA ARG A 232 15.72 -47.63 12.96
C ARG A 232 14.22 -47.28 12.83
N PRO A 233 13.62 -46.49 13.75
CA PRO A 233 12.18 -46.20 13.73
C PRO A 233 11.79 -45.28 12.56
N PRO A 234 10.51 -45.27 12.13
CA PRO A 234 10.06 -44.45 11.02
C PRO A 234 9.91 -42.99 11.48
N SER A 235 10.90 -42.15 11.19
CA SER A 235 10.72 -40.71 11.19
C SER A 235 10.20 -40.30 9.82
N ALA A 236 9.05 -39.63 9.81
CA ALA A 236 8.48 -39.01 8.63
C ALA A 236 9.36 -37.83 8.19
N ASP A 237 10.41 -38.09 7.42
CA ASP A 237 11.15 -37.07 6.70
C ASP A 237 10.68 -37.04 5.25
N ILE A 238 9.60 -36.29 5.00
CA ILE A 238 9.39 -35.64 3.70
C ILE A 238 10.28 -34.39 3.73
N SER A 239 11.58 -34.56 3.50
CA SER A 239 12.51 -33.45 3.33
C SER A 239 13.40 -33.71 2.11
N GLY A 240 12.86 -33.35 0.93
CA GLY A 240 13.72 -33.03 -0.20
C GLY A 240 14.68 -31.93 0.25
N THR A 241 15.98 -32.16 0.05
CA THR A 241 17.01 -31.16 0.36
C THR A 241 16.73 -29.91 -0.51
N PRO A 242 16.60 -28.70 0.07
CA PRO A 242 16.48 -27.49 -0.73
C PRO A 242 17.72 -27.37 -1.61
N GLU A 243 17.53 -27.20 -2.92
CA GLU A 243 18.63 -26.93 -3.84
C GLU A 243 19.28 -25.60 -3.41
N LYS A 244 20.51 -25.66 -2.87
CA LYS A 244 21.24 -24.49 -2.33
C LYS A 244 21.48 -23.37 -3.36
N ASP A 245 21.13 -23.59 -4.62
CA ASP A 245 21.41 -22.73 -5.77
C ASP A 245 20.14 -22.15 -6.43
N GLY A 246 18.96 -22.38 -5.84
CA GLY A 246 17.68 -21.91 -6.37
C GLY A 246 17.41 -20.41 -6.13
N ALA A 247 16.68 -19.78 -7.04
CA ALA A 247 16.32 -18.35 -6.97
C ALA A 247 15.49 -17.98 -5.73
N TYR A 248 14.70 -18.92 -5.20
CA TYR A 248 13.91 -18.74 -3.98
C TYR A 248 14.67 -19.10 -2.70
N SER A 249 15.92 -19.58 -2.83
CA SER A 249 16.78 -19.95 -1.71
C SER A 249 17.93 -18.95 -1.48
N VAL A 250 17.97 -17.88 -2.28
CA VAL A 250 18.88 -16.75 -2.04
C VAL A 250 18.49 -16.02 -0.76
N ARG A 251 19.45 -15.40 -0.09
CA ARG A 251 19.20 -14.50 1.05
C ARG A 251 18.35 -13.31 0.61
N SER A 252 18.73 -12.70 -0.51
CA SER A 252 18.06 -11.51 -1.03
C SER A 252 18.25 -11.41 -2.55
N VAL A 253 17.24 -10.87 -3.22
CA VAL A 253 17.31 -10.46 -4.62
C VAL A 253 17.98 -9.07 -4.67
N PRO A 254 19.07 -8.89 -5.44
CA PRO A 254 19.68 -7.57 -5.65
C PRO A 254 18.76 -6.69 -6.49
N VAL A 255 18.31 -5.58 -5.90
CA VAL A 255 17.38 -4.64 -6.53
C VAL A 255 17.91 -3.21 -6.44
N ARG A 256 17.92 -2.51 -7.58
CA ARG A 256 18.22 -1.07 -7.67
C ARG A 256 17.08 -0.34 -8.35
N MET A 257 16.59 0.72 -7.72
CA MET A 257 15.54 1.57 -8.25
C MET A 257 16.13 2.90 -8.70
N TYR A 258 15.90 3.26 -9.95
CA TYR A 258 16.33 4.52 -10.55
C TYR A 258 15.10 5.41 -10.73
N LEU A 259 15.07 6.49 -9.96
CA LEU A 259 13.98 7.47 -9.99
C LEU A 259 14.42 8.68 -10.84
N PRO A 260 13.52 9.27 -11.67
CA PRO A 260 13.88 10.33 -12.61
C PRO A 260 14.56 11.56 -11.98
N ASP A 261 14.16 11.95 -10.76
CA ASP A 261 14.71 13.08 -9.99
C ASP A 261 15.05 12.69 -8.54
N GLY A 262 15.14 11.39 -8.26
CA GLY A 262 15.33 10.84 -6.91
C GLY A 262 16.70 10.19 -6.71
N PRO A 263 17.05 9.86 -5.45
CA PRO A 263 18.23 9.05 -5.18
C PRO A 263 18.08 7.67 -5.84
N ILE A 264 19.21 7.07 -6.21
CA ILE A 264 19.24 5.65 -6.57
C ILE A 264 19.03 4.86 -5.27
N LEU A 265 17.90 4.17 -5.16
CA LEU A 265 17.60 3.36 -4.00
C LEU A 265 18.14 1.96 -4.23
N GLN A 266 18.94 1.48 -3.28
CA GLN A 266 19.47 0.14 -3.29
C GLN A 266 18.90 -0.61 -2.10
N GLU A 267 18.08 -1.62 -2.38
CA GLU A 267 17.26 -2.26 -1.36
C GLU A 267 17.43 -3.77 -1.39
N VAL A 268 17.22 -4.37 -0.22
CA VAL A 268 17.37 -5.80 0.00
C VAL A 268 15.99 -6.45 -0.10
N ALA A 269 15.73 -7.16 -1.20
CA ALA A 269 14.42 -7.78 -1.43
C ALA A 269 14.45 -9.27 -1.07
N PRO A 270 13.85 -9.74 0.05
CA PRO A 270 13.79 -11.17 0.33
C PRO A 270 12.93 -11.89 -0.73
N PRO A 271 13.26 -13.14 -1.13
CA PRO A 271 12.50 -13.87 -2.14
C PRO A 271 11.08 -14.26 -1.69
N THR A 272 10.86 -14.36 -0.38
CA THR A 272 9.58 -14.65 0.27
C THR A 272 9.31 -13.64 1.37
N VAL A 273 8.04 -13.35 1.63
CA VAL A 273 7.60 -12.53 2.78
C VAL A 273 7.39 -13.42 4.02
N ASP A 274 7.21 -12.82 5.20
CA ASP A 274 7.08 -13.53 6.49
C ASP A 274 5.97 -14.60 6.52
N SER A 275 4.94 -14.48 5.67
CA SER A 275 3.88 -15.47 5.54
C SER A 275 4.29 -16.74 4.78
N GLY A 276 5.52 -16.80 4.26
CA GLY A 276 6.00 -17.88 3.39
C GLY A 276 5.59 -17.75 1.92
N ALA A 277 4.77 -16.76 1.57
CA ALA A 277 4.41 -16.47 0.18
C ALA A 277 5.58 -15.81 -0.57
N TYR A 278 5.63 -15.98 -1.90
CA TYR A 278 6.61 -15.29 -2.73
C TYR A 278 6.45 -13.77 -2.65
N ASN A 279 7.59 -13.08 -2.61
CA ASN A 279 7.62 -11.63 -2.63
C ASN A 279 7.46 -11.14 -4.07
N THR A 280 6.36 -10.42 -4.31
CA THR A 280 6.00 -9.88 -5.63
C THR A 280 6.51 -8.46 -5.77
N LEU A 281 6.74 -8.03 -7.01
CA LEU A 281 7.16 -6.69 -7.36
C LEU A 281 6.26 -5.59 -6.75
N GLY A 282 4.94 -5.77 -6.82
CA GLY A 282 3.95 -4.85 -6.26
C GLY A 282 4.09 -4.70 -4.74
N LYS A 283 4.10 -5.81 -3.99
CA LYS A 283 4.32 -5.78 -2.52
C LYS A 283 5.60 -5.04 -2.14
N PHE A 284 6.70 -5.33 -2.85
CA PHE A 284 7.97 -4.68 -2.61
C PHE A 284 7.89 -3.16 -2.89
N LEU A 285 7.37 -2.78 -4.05
CA LEU A 285 7.22 -1.37 -4.43
C LEU A 285 6.25 -0.62 -3.51
N THR A 286 5.13 -1.22 -3.10
CA THR A 286 4.21 -0.61 -2.12
C THR A 286 4.89 -0.40 -0.77
N SER A 287 5.78 -1.30 -0.35
CA SER A 287 6.51 -1.17 0.92
C SER A 287 7.57 -0.05 0.88
N HIS A 288 8.29 0.10 -0.24
CA HIS A 288 9.40 1.05 -0.35
C HIS A 288 9.01 2.40 -0.97
N LEU A 289 7.97 2.42 -1.80
CA LEU A 289 7.43 3.58 -2.51
C LEU A 289 5.89 3.66 -2.36
N PRO A 290 5.35 3.72 -1.12
CA PRO A 290 3.91 3.64 -0.86
C PRO A 290 3.10 4.73 -1.56
N LEU A 291 3.65 5.93 -1.70
CA LEU A 291 2.96 7.05 -2.37
C LEU A 291 2.67 6.77 -3.86
N LEU A 292 3.45 5.90 -4.49
CA LEU A 292 3.31 5.57 -5.92
C LEU A 292 2.50 4.28 -6.13
N PHE A 293 2.59 3.32 -5.19
CA PHE A 293 2.09 1.96 -5.39
C PHE A 293 1.07 1.46 -4.34
N ALA A 294 0.66 2.27 -3.36
CA ALA A 294 -0.35 1.84 -2.35
C ALA A 294 -1.81 2.04 -2.79
N THR A 295 -2.06 2.73 -3.90
CA THR A 295 -3.41 3.00 -4.43
C THR A 295 -3.92 1.85 -5.31
N GLN A 296 -5.24 1.66 -5.41
CA GLN A 296 -5.85 0.67 -6.32
C GLN A 296 -5.45 0.87 -7.80
N LYS A 297 -5.08 2.11 -8.16
CA LYS A 297 -4.46 2.47 -9.44
C LYS A 297 -3.08 3.07 -9.14
N PRO A 298 -1.98 2.32 -9.33
CA PRO A 298 -0.62 2.82 -9.14
C PRO A 298 -0.38 4.08 -9.98
N LEU A 299 0.30 5.06 -9.40
CA LEU A 299 0.67 6.32 -10.07
C LEU A 299 1.93 6.18 -10.93
N ALA A 300 2.56 5.01 -10.89
CA ALA A 300 3.74 4.67 -11.65
C ALA A 300 3.76 3.19 -12.02
N TYR A 301 4.67 2.82 -12.93
CA TYR A 301 4.87 1.44 -13.35
C TYR A 301 6.37 1.10 -13.45
N PRO A 302 6.77 -0.11 -13.03
CA PRO A 302 8.18 -0.50 -13.04
C PRO A 302 8.60 -1.00 -14.43
N ILE A 303 9.74 -0.49 -14.92
CA ILE A 303 10.42 -1.02 -16.10
C ILE A 303 11.61 -1.88 -15.67
N VAL A 304 11.69 -3.10 -16.20
CA VAL A 304 12.83 -4.02 -16.05
C VAL A 304 13.32 -4.43 -17.43
N GLN A 305 14.57 -4.10 -17.77
CA GLN A 305 15.17 -4.39 -19.09
C GLN A 305 14.34 -3.84 -20.27
N GLY A 306 13.78 -2.64 -20.12
CA GLY A 306 12.91 -2.03 -21.14
C GLY A 306 11.49 -2.60 -21.23
N VAL A 307 11.09 -3.50 -20.31
CA VAL A 307 9.76 -4.10 -20.28
C VAL A 307 8.98 -3.58 -19.07
N VAL A 308 7.75 -3.12 -19.31
CA VAL A 308 6.80 -2.80 -18.23
C VAL A 308 6.42 -4.10 -17.52
N CYS A 309 6.85 -4.23 -16.25
CA CYS A 309 6.72 -5.46 -15.51
C CYS A 309 5.40 -5.50 -14.72
N PRO A 310 4.62 -6.60 -14.81
CA PRO A 310 3.43 -6.78 -13.99
C PRO A 310 3.73 -6.73 -12.49
N LEU A 311 2.86 -6.12 -11.69
CA LEU A 311 3.06 -6.00 -10.24
C LEU A 311 2.96 -7.33 -9.49
N ASP A 312 2.36 -8.36 -10.09
CA ASP A 312 2.30 -9.72 -9.55
C ASP A 312 3.55 -10.54 -9.89
N ALA A 313 4.50 -10.01 -10.67
CA ALA A 313 5.75 -10.71 -10.99
C ALA A 313 6.58 -10.98 -9.72
N GLU A 314 7.11 -12.20 -9.62
CA GLU A 314 7.90 -12.63 -8.47
C GLU A 314 9.33 -12.09 -8.52
N LEU A 315 9.79 -11.45 -7.44
CA LEU A 315 11.12 -10.84 -7.37
C LEU A 315 12.25 -11.87 -7.56
N ALA A 316 12.10 -13.05 -6.97
CA ALA A 316 13.07 -14.14 -7.13
C ALA A 316 13.23 -14.56 -8.59
N TRP A 317 12.12 -14.67 -9.32
CA TRP A 317 12.11 -15.00 -10.74
C TRP A 317 12.76 -13.89 -11.57
N LEU A 318 12.40 -12.63 -11.32
CA LEU A 318 13.00 -11.46 -11.98
C LEU A 318 14.50 -11.41 -11.76
N GLY A 319 14.97 -11.62 -10.52
CA GLY A 319 16.38 -11.63 -10.17
C GLY A 319 17.20 -12.76 -10.79
N ALA A 320 16.54 -13.82 -11.27
CA ALA A 320 17.18 -14.94 -11.94
C ALA A 320 17.07 -14.85 -13.48
N CYS A 321 15.98 -14.30 -14.02
CA CYS A 321 15.70 -14.28 -15.47
C CYS A 321 16.00 -12.94 -16.14
N MET A 322 15.77 -11.83 -15.44
CA MET A 322 15.71 -10.47 -15.98
C MET A 322 16.77 -9.53 -15.34
N ALA A 323 17.62 -10.04 -14.46
CA ALA A 323 18.74 -9.28 -13.92
C ALA A 323 19.70 -8.85 -15.05
N GLY A 324 20.28 -7.66 -14.92
CA GLY A 324 21.37 -7.20 -15.76
C GLY A 324 22.57 -8.14 -15.71
N ALA A 325 23.49 -8.00 -16.68
CA ALA A 325 24.71 -8.81 -16.70
C ALA A 325 25.63 -8.54 -15.49
N ASP A 326 25.43 -7.41 -14.80
CA ASP A 326 26.03 -7.04 -13.52
C ASP A 326 25.36 -7.73 -12.31
N GLY A 327 24.27 -8.45 -12.55
CA GLY A 327 23.50 -9.16 -11.55
C GLY A 327 22.42 -8.35 -10.83
N TRP A 328 22.10 -7.13 -11.27
CA TRP A 328 21.09 -6.30 -10.62
C TRP A 328 19.74 -6.36 -11.33
N THR A 329 18.65 -6.48 -10.56
CA THR A 329 17.31 -6.18 -11.10
C THR A 329 17.13 -4.67 -11.06
N ILE A 330 17.25 -4.06 -12.22
CA ILE A 330 17.12 -2.61 -12.36
C ILE A 330 15.65 -2.29 -12.61
N MET A 331 15.08 -1.46 -11.74
CA MET A 331 13.72 -0.98 -11.84
C MET A 331 13.76 0.52 -12.08
N ALA A 332 13.28 0.92 -13.24
CA ALA A 332 13.23 2.32 -13.61
C ALA A 332 11.76 2.78 -13.56
N ASP A 333 11.51 3.85 -12.81
CA ASP A 333 10.17 4.33 -12.44
C ASP A 333 9.63 5.32 -13.48
N LEU A 334 8.57 4.97 -14.21
CA LEU A 334 7.75 5.97 -14.93
C LEU A 334 6.70 6.54 -13.98
N SER A 335 7.16 7.36 -13.03
CA SER A 335 6.25 8.27 -12.34
C SER A 335 5.69 9.24 -13.37
N ASN A 336 4.37 9.39 -13.42
CA ASN A 336 3.80 10.64 -13.88
C ASN A 336 4.18 11.68 -12.82
N VAL A 337 5.41 12.23 -12.85
CA VAL A 337 5.71 13.45 -12.10
C VAL A 337 5.01 14.56 -12.86
N VAL A 338 3.71 14.65 -12.63
CA VAL A 338 2.88 15.74 -13.08
C VAL A 338 3.52 16.98 -12.45
N LYS A 339 4.05 17.88 -13.29
CA LYS A 339 4.44 19.23 -12.87
C LYS A 339 3.34 19.75 -11.94
N ALA A 340 3.67 20.35 -10.79
CA ALA A 340 2.68 20.80 -9.82
C ALA A 340 1.50 21.50 -10.54
N GLU A 341 0.38 20.78 -10.62
CA GLU A 341 -0.79 21.25 -11.34
C GLU A 341 -1.54 22.16 -10.38
N SER A 342 -1.73 23.41 -10.81
CA SER A 342 -2.74 24.24 -10.19
C SER A 342 -4.06 23.47 -10.26
N ASN A 343 -4.89 23.59 -9.22
CA ASN A 343 -6.26 23.07 -9.22
C ASN A 343 -7.17 23.79 -10.25
N GLY A 344 -6.60 24.62 -11.14
CA GLY A 344 -7.28 25.31 -12.22
C GLY A 344 -7.96 26.60 -11.79
N LEU A 345 -7.91 26.96 -10.51
CA LEU A 345 -8.50 28.19 -10.01
C LEU A 345 -7.57 29.38 -10.26
N SER A 346 -8.14 30.49 -10.73
CA SER A 346 -7.43 31.76 -10.82
C SER A 346 -7.17 32.36 -9.43
N PRO A 347 -6.15 33.21 -9.27
CA PRO A 347 -5.95 33.98 -8.03
C PRO A 347 -7.22 34.74 -7.62
N PRO A 348 -7.42 34.98 -6.31
CA PRO A 348 -8.56 35.76 -5.84
C PRO A 348 -8.62 37.14 -6.49
N PRO A 349 -9.82 37.73 -6.70
CA PRO A 349 -9.99 39.04 -7.30
C PRO A 349 -9.65 40.20 -6.34
N PHE A 350 -8.91 39.94 -5.27
CA PHE A 350 -8.54 40.89 -4.23
C PHE A 350 -7.16 40.53 -3.67
N ASP A 351 -6.46 41.54 -3.17
CA ASP A 351 -5.18 41.36 -2.48
C ASP A 351 -5.40 41.06 -0.99
N LEU A 352 -4.55 40.20 -0.44
CA LEU A 352 -4.46 39.94 0.99
C LEU A 352 -3.29 40.73 1.58
N PRO A 353 -3.43 41.31 2.79
CA PRO A 353 -2.28 41.75 3.58
C PRO A 353 -1.26 40.63 3.75
N LEU A 354 0.03 40.95 3.62
CA LEU A 354 1.11 39.98 3.83
C LEU A 354 1.14 39.53 5.30
N PRO A 355 1.23 38.21 5.59
CA PRO A 355 1.09 37.62 6.93
C PRO A 355 2.31 37.86 7.85
N ASP A 356 2.81 39.11 7.92
CA ASP A 356 3.95 39.51 8.74
C ASP A 356 3.69 39.46 10.25
N LYS A 357 2.42 39.31 10.66
CA LYS A 357 2.01 39.18 12.06
C LYS A 357 0.95 38.07 12.22
N PRO A 358 0.85 37.40 13.38
CA PRO A 358 -0.14 36.35 13.58
C PRO A 358 -1.60 36.81 13.46
N GLU A 359 -1.90 38.05 13.86
CA GLU A 359 -3.28 38.53 13.99
C GLU A 359 -4.03 38.60 12.64
N ILE A 360 -3.29 38.74 11.54
CA ILE A 360 -3.84 38.87 10.19
C ILE A 360 -4.09 37.53 9.48
N ILE A 361 -3.51 36.43 9.98
CA ILE A 361 -3.62 35.12 9.32
C ILE A 361 -5.08 34.64 9.33
N THR A 362 -5.77 34.79 10.46
CA THR A 362 -7.18 34.40 10.60
C THR A 362 -8.07 35.23 9.68
N GLU A 363 -7.88 36.56 9.65
CA GLU A 363 -8.66 37.46 8.79
C GLU A 363 -8.47 37.14 7.30
N ASN A 364 -7.23 36.83 6.88
CA ASN A 364 -6.92 36.41 5.52
C ASN A 364 -7.64 35.10 5.13
N MET A 365 -7.63 34.09 6.01
CA MET A 365 -8.33 32.82 5.75
C MET A 365 -9.84 33.02 5.62
N LEU A 366 -10.45 33.83 6.49
CA LEU A 366 -11.88 34.15 6.40
C LEU A 366 -12.22 34.92 5.13
N LYS A 367 -11.31 35.81 4.69
CA LYS A 367 -11.47 36.53 3.42
C LYS A 367 -11.41 35.56 2.23
N LEU A 368 -10.51 34.59 2.22
CA LEU A 368 -10.43 33.57 1.17
C LEU A 368 -11.69 32.69 1.11
N ASN A 369 -12.27 32.32 2.25
CA ASN A 369 -13.50 31.53 2.30
C ASN A 369 -14.72 32.24 1.66
N THR A 370 -14.67 33.57 1.47
CA THR A 370 -15.72 34.29 0.73
C THR A 370 -15.84 33.87 -0.74
N LEU A 371 -14.85 33.16 -1.28
CA LEU A 371 -14.85 32.58 -2.63
C LEU A 371 -15.66 31.29 -2.73
N ALA A 372 -16.03 30.66 -1.61
CA ALA A 372 -16.78 29.41 -1.62
C ALA A 372 -18.21 29.64 -2.13
N SER A 373 -18.68 28.79 -3.05
CA SER A 373 -20.03 28.89 -3.63
C SER A 373 -21.14 28.42 -2.69
N SER A 374 -20.82 27.55 -1.72
CA SER A 374 -21.77 27.04 -0.74
C SER A 374 -21.71 27.87 0.55
N GLU A 375 -22.77 28.61 0.84
CA GLU A 375 -22.89 29.38 2.08
C GLU A 375 -22.80 28.49 3.33
N ARG A 376 -23.31 27.25 3.27
CA ARG A 376 -23.20 26.31 4.39
C ARG A 376 -21.77 25.85 4.59
N LEU A 377 -21.05 25.53 3.52
CA LEU A 377 -19.65 25.12 3.61
C LEU A 377 -18.80 26.27 4.17
N LYS A 378 -18.98 27.48 3.63
CA LYS A 378 -18.31 28.69 4.11
C LYS A 378 -18.55 28.90 5.60
N PHE A 379 -19.82 28.86 6.05
CA PHE A 379 -20.15 29.00 7.47
C PHE A 379 -19.44 27.96 8.35
N LEU A 380 -19.42 26.69 7.94
CA LEU A 380 -18.75 25.61 8.68
C LEU A 380 -17.24 25.80 8.74
N MET A 381 -16.60 26.13 7.61
CA MET A 381 -15.16 26.34 7.53
C MET A 381 -14.72 27.60 8.29
N ASP A 382 -15.48 28.69 8.21
CA ASP A 382 -15.21 29.92 8.96
C ASP A 382 -15.22 29.64 10.46
N LYS A 383 -16.23 28.93 10.96
CA LYS A 383 -16.31 28.57 12.38
C LYS A 383 -15.20 27.63 12.80
N LEU A 384 -14.90 26.61 12.00
CA LEU A 384 -13.80 25.68 12.30
C LEU A 384 -12.46 26.42 12.39
N ILE A 385 -12.13 27.27 11.42
CA ILE A 385 -10.89 28.04 11.38
C ILE A 385 -10.83 29.00 12.57
N GLN A 386 -11.92 29.71 12.87
CA GLN A 386 -12.00 30.60 14.03
C GLN A 386 -11.69 29.87 15.34
N HIS A 387 -12.34 28.73 15.60
CA HIS A 387 -12.11 27.95 16.82
C HIS A 387 -10.71 27.32 16.87
N MET A 388 -10.20 26.84 15.74
CA MET A 388 -8.86 26.26 15.66
C MET A 388 -7.76 27.30 15.89
N HIS A 389 -7.84 28.47 15.25
CA HIS A 389 -6.88 29.54 15.46
C HIS A 389 -7.00 30.15 16.87
N ALA A 390 -8.22 30.24 17.42
CA ALA A 390 -8.41 30.66 18.81
C ALA A 390 -7.72 29.70 19.79
N TYR A 391 -7.85 28.38 19.60
CA TYR A 391 -7.14 27.38 20.40
C TYR A 391 -5.62 27.56 20.33
N VAL A 392 -5.06 27.67 19.11
CA VAL A 392 -3.61 27.88 18.92
C VAL A 392 -3.12 29.14 19.65
N ASN A 393 -3.87 30.23 19.57
CA ASN A 393 -3.53 31.49 20.24
C ASN A 393 -3.68 31.40 21.77
N GLU A 394 -4.77 30.79 22.25
CA GLU A 394 -5.06 30.64 23.69
C GLU A 394 -4.00 29.80 24.40
N THR A 395 -3.54 28.72 23.75
CA THR A 395 -2.52 27.83 24.33
C THR A 395 -1.10 28.30 24.06
N ASN A 396 -0.90 29.30 23.20
CA ASN A 396 0.41 29.68 22.68
C ASN A 396 1.19 28.45 22.16
N LEU A 397 0.53 27.66 21.29
CA LEU A 397 1.01 26.35 20.86
C LEU A 397 2.42 26.42 20.26
N SER A 398 3.36 25.64 20.80
CA SER A 398 4.73 25.59 20.28
C SER A 398 4.83 24.79 18.98
N THR A 399 5.90 25.00 18.22
CA THR A 399 6.20 24.21 17.00
C THR A 399 6.33 22.71 17.29
N GLU A 400 6.86 22.37 18.47
CA GLU A 400 7.05 20.99 18.91
C GLU A 400 5.71 20.32 19.23
N GLU A 401 4.81 21.00 19.95
CA GLU A 401 3.46 20.52 20.23
C GLU A 401 2.61 20.43 18.94
N TRP A 402 2.76 21.40 18.04
CA TRP A 402 2.13 21.35 16.71
C TRP A 402 2.62 20.14 15.91
N MET A 403 3.92 19.90 15.84
CA MET A 403 4.48 18.73 15.14
C MET A 403 4.01 17.42 15.77
N ALA A 404 3.96 17.33 17.10
CA ALA A 404 3.41 16.18 17.81
C ALA A 404 1.93 15.94 17.45
N THR A 405 1.13 17.01 17.31
CA THR A 405 -0.27 16.94 16.87
C THR A 405 -0.38 16.41 15.43
N ILE A 406 0.46 16.90 14.52
CA ILE A 406 0.51 16.43 13.12
C ILE A 406 0.87 14.94 13.06
N GLN A 407 1.89 14.51 13.81
CA GLN A 407 2.30 13.11 13.89
C GLN A 407 1.20 12.23 14.49
N PHE A 408 0.51 12.69 15.54
CA PHE A 408 -0.62 12.00 16.13
C PHE A 408 -1.76 11.80 15.13
N LEU A 409 -2.21 12.85 14.44
CA LEU A 409 -3.27 12.75 13.43
C LEU A 409 -2.86 11.89 12.24
N THR A 410 -1.58 11.92 11.85
CA THR A 410 -1.01 11.05 10.81
C THR A 410 -1.11 9.57 11.23
N GLN A 411 -0.72 9.25 12.47
CA GLN A 411 -0.82 7.89 13.00
C GLN A 411 -2.28 7.42 13.11
N VAL A 412 -3.21 8.31 13.49
CA VAL A 412 -4.65 8.02 13.51
C VAL A 412 -5.12 7.62 12.11
N GLY A 413 -4.74 8.39 11.09
CA GLY A 413 -5.03 8.06 9.69
C GLY A 413 -4.43 6.72 9.26
N GLN A 414 -3.16 6.46 9.57
CA GLN A 414 -2.46 5.22 9.22
C GLN A 414 -3.01 3.98 9.94
N LYS A 415 -3.64 4.14 11.11
CA LYS A 415 -4.28 3.04 11.85
C LYS A 415 -5.67 2.68 11.31
N CYS A 416 -6.28 3.53 10.47
CA CYS A 416 -7.56 3.24 9.85
C CYS A 416 -7.44 2.13 8.79
N THR A 417 -8.38 1.19 8.79
CA THR A 417 -8.54 0.10 7.81
C THR A 417 -10.01 -0.03 7.39
N ASN A 418 -10.35 -1.00 6.55
CA ASN A 418 -11.74 -1.30 6.18
C ASN A 418 -12.61 -1.78 7.36
N ILE A 419 -12.01 -2.31 8.43
CA ILE A 419 -12.70 -2.82 9.62
C ILE A 419 -12.39 -2.02 10.90
N ARG A 420 -11.48 -1.05 10.82
CA ARG A 420 -11.09 -0.18 11.95
C ARG A 420 -11.10 1.28 11.55
N GLN A 421 -11.90 2.10 12.21
CA GLN A 421 -11.98 3.54 11.95
C GLN A 421 -11.44 4.33 13.14
N GLU A 422 -10.12 4.53 13.20
CA GLU A 422 -9.46 5.22 14.32
C GLU A 422 -9.86 6.71 14.40
N PHE A 423 -10.20 7.36 13.28
CA PHE A 423 -10.74 8.73 13.29
C PHE A 423 -12.15 8.81 13.92
N ILE A 424 -12.99 7.80 13.71
CA ILE A 424 -14.28 7.71 14.41
C ILE A 424 -14.03 7.47 15.90
N LEU A 425 -13.09 6.59 16.24
CA LEU A 425 -12.73 6.34 17.63
C LEU A 425 -12.18 7.60 18.33
N LEU A 426 -11.38 8.41 17.62
CA LEU A 426 -10.93 9.71 18.12
C LEU A 426 -12.11 10.65 18.36
N SER A 427 -13.08 10.70 17.43
CA SER A 427 -14.32 11.46 17.57
C SER A 427 -15.12 11.02 18.80
N ASP A 428 -15.23 9.71 19.02
CA ASP A 428 -15.94 9.10 20.13
C ASP A 428 -15.32 9.50 21.48
N VAL A 429 -14.01 9.33 21.64
CA VAL A 429 -13.35 9.61 22.93
C VAL A 429 -13.24 11.09 23.24
N LEU A 430 -13.28 11.96 22.22
CA LEU A 430 -13.38 13.42 22.39
C LEU A 430 -14.82 13.89 22.61
N GLY A 431 -15.80 12.99 22.57
CA GLY A 431 -17.22 13.29 22.79
C GLY A 431 -17.91 13.97 21.59
N VAL A 432 -17.23 14.08 20.44
CA VAL A 432 -17.78 14.71 19.23
C VAL A 432 -18.91 13.88 18.66
N SER A 433 -18.78 12.54 18.58
CA SER A 433 -19.84 11.65 18.09
C SER A 433 -21.11 11.76 18.93
N ALA A 434 -20.98 11.70 20.26
CA ALA A 434 -22.11 11.82 21.19
C ALA A 434 -22.77 13.21 21.11
N LEU A 435 -21.96 14.28 20.96
CA LEU A 435 -22.49 15.63 20.76
C LEU A 435 -23.27 15.72 19.44
N VAL A 436 -22.71 15.23 18.32
CA VAL A 436 -23.38 15.22 17.01
C VAL A 436 -24.69 14.44 17.07
N ASP A 437 -24.71 13.28 17.70
CA ASP A 437 -25.95 12.51 17.94
C ASP A 437 -26.97 13.35 18.70
N ALA A 438 -26.61 13.90 19.86
CA ALA A 438 -27.53 14.69 20.68
C ALA A 438 -28.08 15.94 19.97
N LEU A 439 -27.32 16.52 19.02
CA LEU A 439 -27.78 17.68 18.25
C LEU A 439 -28.74 17.30 17.11
N ASN A 440 -28.55 16.13 16.51
CA ASN A 440 -29.33 15.69 15.35
C ASN A 440 -30.51 14.79 15.73
N ASN A 441 -30.49 14.20 16.92
CA ASN A 441 -31.53 13.33 17.45
C ASN A 441 -31.95 13.82 18.84
N PRO A 442 -32.51 15.04 18.94
CA PRO A 442 -32.90 15.57 20.24
C PRO A 442 -34.03 14.74 20.87
N PRO A 443 -34.17 14.75 22.20
CA PRO A 443 -35.29 14.09 22.86
C PRO A 443 -36.64 14.64 22.36
N MET A 444 -37.56 13.74 21.98
CA MET A 444 -38.86 14.09 21.40
C MET A 444 -40.00 13.43 22.17
N GLY A 445 -40.60 14.16 23.11
CA GLY A 445 -41.76 13.64 23.86
C GLY A 445 -41.48 12.29 24.51
N ASN A 446 -42.18 11.25 24.06
CA ASN A 446 -42.01 9.86 24.49
C ASN A 446 -41.15 9.00 23.53
N ALA A 447 -40.65 9.55 22.42
CA ALA A 447 -39.81 8.80 21.48
C ALA A 447 -38.54 8.29 22.17
N THR A 448 -38.10 7.09 21.80
CA THR A 448 -36.88 6.50 22.36
C THR A 448 -35.65 7.31 21.93
N GLU A 449 -34.78 7.61 22.90
CA GLU A 449 -33.56 8.37 22.62
C GLU A 449 -32.57 7.55 21.79
N SER A 450 -31.88 8.23 20.88
CA SER A 450 -30.76 7.64 20.13
C SER A 450 -29.52 7.45 21.00
N SER A 451 -28.54 6.70 20.50
CA SER A 451 -27.18 6.68 21.01
C SER A 451 -26.20 6.48 19.84
N VAL A 452 -24.90 6.57 20.11
CA VAL A 452 -23.85 6.39 19.11
C VAL A 452 -23.91 4.99 18.49
N LEU A 453 -23.77 4.91 17.17
CA LEU A 453 -23.74 3.63 16.43
C LEU A 453 -22.55 2.75 16.84
N GLY A 454 -21.41 3.37 17.14
CA GLY A 454 -20.16 2.67 17.36
C GLY A 454 -19.55 2.08 16.08
N PRO A 455 -18.30 1.59 16.12
CA PRO A 455 -17.57 1.18 14.93
C PRO A 455 -17.82 -0.28 14.47
N PHE A 456 -18.70 -1.02 15.15
CA PHE A 456 -18.85 -2.48 14.98
C PHE A 456 -20.17 -2.91 14.29
N PHE A 457 -20.90 -1.95 13.73
CA PHE A 457 -22.04 -2.23 12.86
C PHE A 457 -21.57 -2.81 11.52
N THR A 458 -22.25 -3.84 11.04
CA THR A 458 -22.01 -4.46 9.72
C THR A 458 -23.33 -4.81 9.06
N GLU A 459 -23.39 -4.72 7.73
CA GLU A 459 -24.62 -4.97 6.95
C GLU A 459 -24.97 -6.47 6.81
N ASP A 460 -24.02 -7.35 7.13
CA ASP A 460 -24.11 -8.80 6.94
C ASP A 460 -24.79 -9.55 8.10
N ALA A 461 -25.55 -8.85 8.96
CA ALA A 461 -26.33 -9.48 10.03
C ALA A 461 -27.26 -10.58 9.48
N ALA A 462 -27.33 -11.72 10.18
CA ALA A 462 -28.17 -12.85 9.79
C ALA A 462 -29.65 -12.52 10.01
N ASP A 463 -30.50 -12.82 9.02
CA ASP A 463 -31.96 -12.75 9.21
C ASP A 463 -32.44 -13.89 10.11
N ILE A 464 -33.16 -13.55 11.18
CA ILE A 464 -33.73 -14.49 12.13
C ILE A 464 -35.24 -14.28 12.31
N SER A 465 -35.95 -15.35 12.62
CA SER A 465 -37.36 -15.31 12.96
C SER A 465 -37.58 -14.85 14.41
N LEU A 466 -38.80 -14.42 14.74
CA LEU A 466 -39.16 -14.09 16.11
C LEU A 466 -38.92 -15.27 17.05
N GLY A 467 -38.18 -15.01 18.12
CA GLY A 467 -37.79 -15.97 19.13
C GLY A 467 -36.55 -16.80 18.77
N GLU A 468 -35.91 -16.61 17.60
CA GLU A 468 -34.63 -17.26 17.29
C GLU A 468 -33.44 -16.60 18.00
N SER A 469 -32.24 -17.16 17.85
CA SER A 469 -31.02 -16.67 18.53
C SER A 469 -30.15 -15.83 17.60
N ILE A 470 -29.65 -14.70 18.09
CA ILE A 470 -28.60 -13.92 17.41
C ILE A 470 -27.19 -14.41 17.76
N ALA A 471 -27.05 -15.30 18.74
CA ALA A 471 -25.78 -15.78 19.25
C ALA A 471 -25.70 -17.31 19.22
N SER A 472 -24.52 -17.82 18.89
CA SER A 472 -24.17 -19.24 18.99
C SER A 472 -24.11 -19.71 20.45
N GLU A 473 -24.31 -21.02 20.67
CA GLU A 473 -24.24 -21.60 22.02
C GLU A 473 -22.85 -21.42 22.66
N GLY A 474 -22.83 -21.15 23.97
CA GLY A 474 -21.60 -20.97 24.73
C GLY A 474 -20.94 -19.59 24.60
N LYS A 475 -21.59 -18.62 23.95
CA LYS A 475 -21.09 -17.24 23.82
C LYS A 475 -21.29 -16.36 25.05
N GLY A 476 -22.11 -16.77 26.01
CA GLY A 476 -22.31 -16.05 27.26
C GLY A 476 -23.56 -16.49 28.02
N ASP A 477 -23.86 -15.80 29.11
CA ASP A 477 -25.09 -16.00 29.87
C ASP A 477 -26.30 -15.75 28.99
N TYR A 478 -27.34 -16.58 29.10
CA TYR A 478 -28.54 -16.43 28.26
C TYR A 478 -29.31 -15.14 28.55
N LEU A 479 -29.70 -14.45 27.48
CA LEU A 479 -30.54 -13.25 27.50
C LEU A 479 -31.77 -13.47 26.60
N TRP A 480 -32.96 -13.22 27.15
CA TRP A 480 -34.20 -13.08 26.38
C TRP A 480 -34.52 -11.60 26.24
N VAL A 481 -34.64 -11.13 25.00
CA VAL A 481 -35.02 -9.74 24.70
C VAL A 481 -36.44 -9.74 24.13
N GLU A 482 -37.33 -8.91 24.67
CA GLU A 482 -38.67 -8.72 24.13
C GLU A 482 -39.17 -7.27 24.25
N GLY A 483 -40.09 -6.91 23.37
CA GLY A 483 -40.71 -5.58 23.38
C GLY A 483 -41.70 -5.37 22.25
N LYS A 484 -42.18 -4.13 22.15
CA LYS A 484 -42.98 -3.63 21.02
C LYS A 484 -42.33 -2.42 20.39
N VAL A 485 -42.52 -2.29 19.08
CA VAL A 485 -42.24 -1.08 18.32
C VAL A 485 -43.54 -0.30 18.11
N LEU A 486 -43.59 0.92 18.64
CA LEU A 486 -44.75 1.80 18.66
C LEU A 486 -44.43 3.13 17.98
N ASP A 487 -45.44 3.84 17.50
CA ASP A 487 -45.30 5.26 17.13
C ASP A 487 -45.47 6.18 18.35
N THR A 488 -45.26 7.48 18.16
CA THR A 488 -45.40 8.52 19.21
C THR A 488 -46.80 8.58 19.83
N SER A 489 -47.83 8.07 19.16
CA SER A 489 -49.21 7.96 19.65
C SER A 489 -49.49 6.66 20.42
N GLY A 490 -48.51 5.74 20.48
CA GLY A 490 -48.62 4.44 21.14
C GLY A 490 -49.22 3.34 20.26
N LYS A 491 -49.40 3.57 18.96
CA LYS A 491 -49.92 2.55 18.04
C LYS A 491 -48.78 1.62 17.58
N PRO A 492 -49.00 0.31 17.49
CA PRO A 492 -47.98 -0.63 17.03
C PRO A 492 -47.60 -0.42 15.57
N ILE A 493 -46.30 -0.60 15.29
CA ILE A 493 -45.73 -0.51 13.95
C ILE A 493 -45.28 -1.91 13.49
N PRO A 494 -45.97 -2.52 12.52
CA PRO A 494 -45.58 -3.82 11.97
C PRO A 494 -44.46 -3.71 10.94
N ASP A 495 -43.75 -4.83 10.74
CA ASP A 495 -42.69 -5.00 9.75
C ASP A 495 -41.58 -3.93 9.83
N VAL A 496 -41.23 -3.49 11.04
CA VAL A 496 -40.04 -2.66 11.30
C VAL A 496 -38.82 -3.57 11.25
N VAL A 497 -37.80 -3.20 10.49
CA VAL A 497 -36.51 -3.90 10.52
C VAL A 497 -35.81 -3.55 11.83
N ILE A 498 -35.45 -4.57 12.60
CA ILE A 498 -34.70 -4.45 13.84
C ILE A 498 -33.37 -5.14 13.61
N GLU A 499 -32.28 -4.41 13.68
CA GLU A 499 -30.92 -4.95 13.64
C GLU A 499 -30.30 -4.79 15.03
N THR A 500 -29.69 -5.84 15.54
CA THR A 500 -29.14 -5.86 16.90
C THR A 500 -27.81 -6.59 16.93
N TRP A 501 -26.88 -6.09 17.74
CA TRP A 501 -25.53 -6.66 17.88
C TRP A 501 -24.96 -6.36 19.26
N GLU A 502 -24.09 -7.24 19.74
CA GLU A 502 -23.51 -7.16 21.08
C GLU A 502 -22.14 -7.85 21.15
N THR A 503 -21.44 -7.67 22.27
CA THR A 503 -20.24 -8.43 22.59
C THR A 503 -20.57 -9.79 23.17
N ASP A 504 -19.69 -10.76 22.96
CA ASP A 504 -19.75 -12.04 23.69
C ASP A 504 -19.19 -11.92 25.12
N ALA A 505 -19.16 -13.03 25.86
CA ALA A 505 -18.68 -13.08 27.24
C ALA A 505 -17.21 -12.65 27.44
N PHE A 506 -16.43 -12.54 26.35
CA PHE A 506 -15.06 -12.05 26.39
C PHE A 506 -14.95 -10.55 26.05
N GLY A 507 -16.07 -9.88 25.77
CA GLY A 507 -16.10 -8.46 25.45
C GLY A 507 -15.71 -8.14 24.01
N PHE A 508 -15.76 -9.12 23.10
CA PHE A 508 -15.47 -8.93 21.68
C PHE A 508 -16.74 -8.99 20.83
N TYR A 509 -16.80 -8.11 19.84
CA TYR A 509 -17.67 -8.32 18.68
C TYR A 509 -17.07 -9.37 17.76
N ASP A 510 -17.91 -10.13 17.07
CA ASP A 510 -17.49 -11.12 16.06
C ASP A 510 -16.48 -10.57 15.05
N THR A 511 -16.63 -9.31 14.62
CA THR A 511 -15.72 -8.60 13.68
C THR A 511 -14.28 -8.44 14.18
N GLN A 512 -14.04 -8.63 15.47
CA GLN A 512 -12.72 -8.53 16.07
C GLN A 512 -11.96 -9.86 16.05
N TYR A 513 -12.63 -10.98 15.78
CA TYR A 513 -12.03 -12.29 15.66
C TYR A 513 -11.43 -12.48 14.25
N LYS A 514 -10.15 -12.89 14.19
CA LYS A 514 -9.42 -13.08 12.92
C LYS A 514 -10.00 -14.20 12.07
N ASP A 515 -10.67 -15.16 12.70
CA ASP A 515 -11.27 -16.37 12.15
C ASP A 515 -12.79 -16.25 11.96
N ARG A 516 -13.34 -15.03 11.99
CA ARG A 516 -14.76 -14.76 11.69
C ARG A 516 -15.13 -15.35 10.33
N SER A 517 -16.02 -16.34 10.34
CA SER A 517 -16.53 -17.01 9.13
C SER A 517 -17.99 -16.65 8.81
N ALA A 518 -18.75 -16.23 9.83
CA ALA A 518 -20.14 -15.83 9.74
C ALA A 518 -20.44 -14.75 10.81
N PRO A 519 -21.54 -13.98 10.65
CA PRO A 519 -22.05 -13.12 11.70
C PRO A 519 -22.43 -13.93 12.96
N ASP A 520 -22.01 -13.47 14.14
CA ASP A 520 -22.38 -14.05 15.43
C ASP A 520 -22.58 -12.93 16.48
N CYS A 521 -23.41 -13.19 17.48
CA CYS A 521 -23.93 -12.16 18.41
C CYS A 521 -24.51 -10.92 17.68
N ARG A 522 -25.09 -11.14 16.48
CA ARG A 522 -25.75 -10.11 15.68
C ARG A 522 -26.87 -10.72 14.85
N GLY A 523 -27.97 -9.99 14.68
CA GLY A 523 -29.10 -10.48 13.89
C GLY A 523 -30.05 -9.39 13.45
N ARG A 524 -30.86 -9.74 12.45
CA ARG A 524 -31.88 -8.90 11.83
C ARG A 524 -33.23 -9.61 11.92
N LEU A 525 -34.23 -8.94 12.47
CA LEU A 525 -35.59 -9.45 12.61
C LEU A 525 -36.61 -8.37 12.22
N ARG A 526 -37.89 -8.74 12.17
CA ARG A 526 -38.99 -7.82 11.87
C ARG A 526 -40.05 -7.87 12.95
N SER A 527 -40.60 -6.72 13.34
CA SER A 527 -41.74 -6.66 14.25
C SER A 527 -42.98 -7.32 13.63
N ASP A 528 -43.78 -8.00 14.46
CA ASP A 528 -45.03 -8.62 14.04
C ASP A 528 -46.17 -7.62 13.78
N LYS A 529 -47.34 -8.13 13.43
CA LYS A 529 -48.56 -7.35 13.15
C LYS A 529 -49.00 -6.41 14.30
N ASP A 530 -48.65 -6.76 15.54
CA ASP A 530 -48.98 -6.04 16.76
C ASP A 530 -47.75 -5.25 17.28
N GLY A 531 -46.73 -5.09 16.42
CA GLY A 531 -45.47 -4.39 16.70
C GLY A 531 -44.51 -5.18 17.60
N GLY A 532 -44.86 -6.40 17.99
CA GLY A 532 -44.08 -7.23 18.90
C GLY A 532 -42.79 -7.78 18.27
N PHE A 533 -41.76 -7.93 19.09
CA PHE A 533 -40.56 -8.69 18.74
C PHE A 533 -40.03 -9.41 19.97
N ALA A 534 -39.34 -10.52 19.74
CA ALA A 534 -38.56 -11.20 20.76
C ALA A 534 -37.46 -12.05 20.13
N TYR A 535 -36.37 -12.29 20.85
CA TYR A 535 -35.24 -13.13 20.41
C TYR A 535 -34.37 -13.57 21.59
N ARG A 536 -33.54 -14.60 21.36
CA ARG A 536 -32.47 -15.03 22.26
C ARG A 536 -31.17 -14.33 21.90
N ALA A 537 -30.43 -13.96 22.93
CA ALA A 537 -29.17 -13.24 22.89
C ALA A 537 -28.27 -13.76 24.02
N VAL A 538 -27.12 -13.14 24.21
CA VAL A 538 -26.28 -13.33 25.39
C VAL A 538 -26.25 -12.04 26.21
N VAL A 539 -25.95 -12.12 27.50
CA VAL A 539 -25.75 -10.91 28.29
C VAL A 539 -24.39 -10.32 27.89
N PRO A 540 -24.33 -9.09 27.33
CA PRO A 540 -23.05 -8.51 26.97
C PRO A 540 -22.21 -8.27 28.22
N VAL A 541 -20.94 -7.95 28.05
CA VAL A 541 -20.05 -7.56 29.15
C VAL A 541 -19.42 -6.21 28.87
N ALA A 542 -19.02 -5.49 29.92
CA ALA A 542 -18.21 -4.31 29.77
C ALA A 542 -16.88 -4.66 29.07
N TYR A 543 -16.44 -3.79 28.17
CA TYR A 543 -15.28 -4.08 27.33
C TYR A 543 -14.46 -2.83 27.03
N PRO A 544 -13.15 -2.98 26.79
CA PRO A 544 -12.31 -1.88 26.33
C PRO A 544 -12.51 -1.59 24.85
N ILE A 545 -12.59 -0.32 24.46
CA ILE A 545 -12.36 0.08 23.06
C ILE A 545 -10.90 -0.23 22.67
N PRO A 546 -10.58 -0.40 21.36
CA PRO A 546 -9.21 -0.67 20.91
C PRO A 546 -8.19 0.30 21.51
N GLY A 547 -7.22 -0.24 22.25
CA GLY A 547 -6.20 0.54 22.97
C GLY A 547 -4.79 0.48 22.36
N ASP A 548 -4.60 -0.28 21.29
CA ASP A 548 -3.31 -0.52 20.62
C ASP A 548 -2.98 0.52 19.52
N GLY A 549 -3.68 1.64 19.52
CA GLY A 549 -3.54 2.73 18.56
C GLY A 549 -3.28 4.07 19.23
N PRO A 550 -3.06 5.13 18.44
CA PRO A 550 -2.79 6.46 18.96
C PRO A 550 -3.89 6.97 19.90
N VAL A 551 -5.17 6.61 19.67
CA VAL A 551 -6.26 6.99 20.58
C VAL A 551 -6.08 6.35 21.97
N GLY A 552 -5.65 5.09 22.03
CA GLY A 552 -5.33 4.42 23.29
C GLY A 552 -4.18 5.11 24.03
N GLU A 553 -3.11 5.49 23.32
CA GLU A 553 -1.99 6.24 23.90
C GLU A 553 -2.43 7.61 24.44
N LEU A 554 -3.32 8.31 23.73
CA LEU A 554 -3.89 9.57 24.20
C LEU A 554 -4.68 9.38 25.50
N LEU A 555 -5.53 8.36 25.58
CA LEU A 555 -6.28 8.07 26.80
C LEU A 555 -5.36 7.78 27.99
N LEU A 556 -4.29 7.01 27.79
CA LEU A 556 -3.28 6.77 28.82
C LEU A 556 -2.62 8.07 29.29
N LYS A 557 -2.22 8.95 28.36
CA LYS A 557 -1.64 10.26 28.69
C LYS A 557 -2.61 11.18 29.44
N LEU A 558 -3.91 11.06 29.17
CA LEU A 558 -4.97 11.80 29.85
C LEU A 558 -5.46 11.13 31.15
N ASN A 559 -4.87 9.99 31.54
CA ASN A 559 -5.31 9.18 32.67
C ASN A 559 -6.81 8.81 32.61
N ARG A 560 -7.28 8.46 31.41
CA ARG A 560 -8.66 8.00 31.14
C ARG A 560 -8.66 6.49 30.85
N HIS A 561 -9.65 5.78 31.40
CA HIS A 561 -9.86 4.38 31.02
C HIS A 561 -10.47 4.27 29.62
N ASN A 562 -10.25 3.13 28.96
CA ASN A 562 -10.82 2.83 27.64
C ASN A 562 -12.07 1.93 27.72
N MET A 563 -12.66 1.74 28.90
CA MET A 563 -13.83 0.88 29.09
C MET A 563 -15.14 1.52 28.65
N ARG A 564 -15.99 0.72 28.00
CA ARG A 564 -17.42 0.97 27.82
C ARG A 564 -18.22 0.06 28.78
N PRO A 565 -19.35 0.55 29.31
CA PRO A 565 -20.28 -0.31 30.04
C PRO A 565 -20.84 -1.39 29.11
N ASN A 566 -21.33 -2.48 29.69
CA ASN A 566 -22.18 -3.47 29.05
C ASN A 566 -23.34 -2.78 28.31
N HIS A 567 -23.55 -3.13 27.04
CA HIS A 567 -24.70 -2.65 26.29
C HIS A 567 -25.07 -3.56 25.13
N LEU A 568 -26.35 -3.47 24.76
CA LEU A 568 -26.94 -4.10 23.58
C LEU A 568 -27.26 -3.01 22.55
N HIS A 569 -26.68 -3.07 21.35
CA HIS A 569 -27.02 -2.16 20.28
C HIS A 569 -28.29 -2.58 19.56
N MET A 570 -29.07 -1.59 19.14
CA MET A 570 -30.27 -1.79 18.33
C MET A 570 -30.43 -0.66 17.30
N MET A 571 -30.82 -1.04 16.09
CA MET A 571 -31.19 -0.12 15.01
C MET A 571 -32.56 -0.50 14.47
N PHE A 572 -33.44 0.50 14.34
CA PHE A 572 -34.80 0.33 13.85
C PHE A 572 -34.98 1.12 12.56
N THR A 573 -35.43 0.46 11.49
CA THR A 573 -35.64 1.08 10.19
C THR A 573 -37.01 0.73 9.63
N LYS A 574 -37.76 1.77 9.23
CA LYS A 574 -39.06 1.67 8.58
C LYS A 574 -39.28 2.89 7.68
N PRO A 575 -39.67 2.72 6.40
CA PRO A 575 -40.01 3.86 5.55
C PRO A 575 -41.06 4.77 6.19
N GLY A 576 -40.82 6.09 6.17
CA GLY A 576 -41.68 7.10 6.80
C GLY A 576 -41.35 7.38 8.27
N PHE A 577 -40.47 6.58 8.88
CA PHE A 577 -39.96 6.79 10.23
C PHE A 577 -38.49 7.18 10.21
N ASN A 578 -38.10 8.04 11.16
CA ASN A 578 -36.70 8.36 11.35
C ASN A 578 -35.98 7.11 11.88
N THR A 579 -34.91 6.68 11.19
CA THR A 579 -34.07 5.58 11.68
C THR A 579 -33.62 5.84 13.10
N LEU A 580 -33.90 4.92 14.02
CA LEU A 580 -33.46 4.98 15.40
C LEU A 580 -32.26 4.06 15.57
N THR A 581 -31.08 4.65 15.82
CA THR A 581 -29.92 3.93 16.34
C THR A 581 -29.81 4.19 17.83
N THR A 582 -29.76 3.15 18.64
CA THR A 582 -29.72 3.26 20.10
C THR A 582 -28.97 2.10 20.74
N ALA A 583 -28.78 2.16 22.06
CA ALA A 583 -28.18 1.10 22.85
C ALA A 583 -28.84 1.04 24.23
N LEU A 584 -28.98 -0.16 24.80
CA LEU A 584 -29.52 -0.37 26.14
C LEU A 584 -28.41 -0.76 27.12
N TYR A 585 -28.40 -0.14 28.30
CA TYR A 585 -27.33 -0.28 29.29
C TYR A 585 -27.88 -0.90 30.59
N PRO A 586 -27.41 -2.08 31.02
CA PRO A 586 -27.84 -2.66 32.29
C PRO A 586 -27.45 -1.79 33.50
N LYS A 587 -28.43 -1.49 34.36
CA LYS A 587 -28.31 -0.55 35.49
C LYS A 587 -27.21 -0.88 36.52
N ASN A 588 -26.83 -2.15 36.63
CA ASN A 588 -25.88 -2.61 37.65
C ASN A 588 -24.42 -2.51 37.20
N ASP A 589 -24.14 -2.04 35.98
CA ASP A 589 -22.78 -1.79 35.55
C ASP A 589 -22.26 -0.46 36.10
N ILE A 590 -21.14 -0.49 36.83
CA ILE A 590 -20.53 0.70 37.42
C ILE A 590 -20.00 1.68 36.36
N LEU A 591 -19.71 1.20 35.14
CA LEU A 591 -19.13 1.99 34.05
C LEU A 591 -20.16 2.87 33.34
N ILE A 592 -21.46 2.77 33.67
CA ILE A 592 -22.49 3.64 33.08
C ILE A 592 -22.26 5.12 33.41
N TYR A 593 -21.55 5.41 34.50
CA TYR A 593 -21.22 6.76 34.93
C TYR A 593 -19.90 7.30 34.36
N SER A 594 -19.17 6.49 33.60
CA SER A 594 -17.85 6.85 33.09
C SER A 594 -17.56 6.32 31.68
N ASP A 595 -18.59 5.97 30.88
CA ASP A 595 -18.43 5.47 29.50
C ASP A 595 -17.45 6.33 28.69
N VAL A 596 -16.38 5.70 28.17
CA VAL A 596 -15.29 6.41 27.49
C VAL A 596 -15.76 7.20 26.25
N VAL A 597 -16.88 6.80 25.65
CA VAL A 597 -17.46 7.44 24.44
C VAL A 597 -18.73 8.26 24.71
N PHE A 598 -19.14 8.42 25.98
CA PHE A 598 -20.31 9.19 26.36
C PHE A 598 -21.65 8.72 25.72
N GLY A 599 -21.85 7.41 25.52
CA GLY A 599 -23.03 6.85 24.87
C GLY A 599 -24.25 6.67 25.78
N VAL A 600 -24.06 6.66 27.11
CA VAL A 600 -25.12 6.36 28.09
C VAL A 600 -26.07 7.54 28.25
N LYS A 601 -27.38 7.27 28.13
CA LYS A 601 -28.46 8.20 28.49
C LYS A 601 -29.35 7.56 29.57
N GLN A 602 -29.88 8.36 30.49
CA GLN A 602 -30.64 7.87 31.64
C GLN A 602 -31.87 7.03 31.23
N SER A 603 -32.54 7.38 30.13
CA SER A 603 -33.72 6.67 29.61
C SER A 603 -33.39 5.32 28.94
N LEU A 604 -32.10 5.09 28.65
CA LEU A 604 -31.57 3.89 28.01
C LEU A 604 -30.96 2.92 29.02
N VAL A 605 -30.92 3.30 30.31
CA VAL A 605 -30.54 2.40 31.40
C VAL A 605 -31.72 1.49 31.74
N VAL A 606 -31.49 0.17 31.70
CA VAL A 606 -32.52 -0.87 31.82
C VAL A 606 -32.20 -1.86 32.93
N ASP A 607 -33.23 -2.51 33.45
CA ASP A 607 -33.10 -3.63 34.38
C ASP A 607 -33.07 -4.96 33.62
N LEU A 608 -32.21 -5.88 34.08
CA LEU A 608 -32.20 -7.27 33.61
C LEU A 608 -32.76 -8.14 34.72
N GLU A 609 -33.96 -8.69 34.51
CA GLU A 609 -34.61 -9.57 35.48
C GLU A 609 -34.01 -10.99 35.37
N MET A 610 -33.56 -11.56 36.49
CA MET A 610 -33.11 -12.95 36.52
C MET A 610 -34.31 -13.89 36.64
N VAL A 611 -34.55 -14.70 35.62
CA VAL A 611 -35.59 -15.74 35.63
C VAL A 611 -34.94 -17.08 35.97
N LYS A 612 -35.44 -17.76 37.01
CA LYS A 612 -34.98 -19.09 37.44
C LYS A 612 -36.09 -20.12 37.29
N ASP A 613 -36.36 -20.48 36.04
CA ASP A 613 -37.40 -21.44 35.67
C ASP A 613 -36.96 -22.22 34.43
N GLU A 614 -36.60 -23.50 34.63
CA GLU A 614 -36.17 -24.41 33.57
C GLU A 614 -37.26 -24.64 32.51
N THR A 615 -38.54 -24.66 32.92
CA THR A 615 -39.66 -24.88 31.99
C THR A 615 -39.79 -23.68 31.06
N GLU A 616 -39.71 -22.46 31.60
CA GLU A 616 -39.78 -21.24 30.80
C GLU A 616 -38.52 -21.07 29.93
N ALA A 617 -37.33 -21.39 30.45
CA ALA A 617 -36.09 -21.38 29.68
C ALA A 617 -36.15 -22.30 28.44
N ARG A 618 -36.63 -23.55 28.63
CA ARG A 618 -36.82 -24.51 27.54
C ARG A 618 -37.89 -24.05 26.55
N LYS A 619 -38.99 -23.47 27.02
CA LYS A 619 -40.05 -22.92 26.16
C LYS A 619 -39.54 -21.77 25.29
N LYS A 620 -38.62 -20.95 25.80
CA LYS A 620 -37.94 -19.89 25.05
C LYS A 620 -36.80 -20.41 24.17
N GLY A 621 -36.52 -21.70 24.17
CA GLY A 621 -35.55 -22.36 23.29
C GLY A 621 -34.09 -22.34 23.79
N PHE A 622 -33.86 -22.04 25.08
CA PHE A 622 -32.54 -22.19 25.69
C PHE A 622 -32.25 -23.67 25.97
N LYS A 623 -31.14 -24.18 25.43
CA LYS A 623 -30.83 -25.62 25.44
C LYS A 623 -30.13 -26.06 26.73
N ASN A 624 -29.27 -25.21 27.29
CA ASN A 624 -28.35 -25.56 28.37
C ASN A 624 -28.46 -24.55 29.54
N GLY A 625 -29.53 -24.63 30.33
CA GLY A 625 -29.69 -23.76 31.50
C GLY A 625 -31.08 -23.82 32.11
N ASP A 626 -31.15 -23.63 33.42
CA ASP A 626 -32.36 -23.43 34.22
C ASP A 626 -32.64 -21.94 34.51
N THR A 627 -31.77 -21.05 34.03
CA THR A 627 -31.86 -19.60 34.23
C THR A 627 -31.55 -18.80 32.97
N PHE A 628 -32.12 -17.60 32.87
CA PHE A 628 -31.79 -16.60 31.85
C PHE A 628 -32.07 -15.19 32.38
N LYS A 629 -31.43 -14.17 31.82
CA LYS A 629 -31.78 -12.77 32.06
C LYS A 629 -32.86 -12.34 31.08
N HIS A 630 -33.81 -11.56 31.55
CA HIS A 630 -34.92 -11.05 30.76
C HIS A 630 -34.81 -9.53 30.62
N LEU A 631 -34.72 -9.05 29.38
CA LEU A 631 -34.76 -7.65 29.01
C LEU A 631 -36.08 -7.35 28.30
N LYS A 632 -36.91 -6.52 28.94
CA LYS A 632 -38.20 -6.08 28.38
C LYS A 632 -38.18 -4.58 28.11
N ARG A 633 -38.28 -4.17 26.85
CA ARG A 633 -38.25 -2.75 26.47
C ARG A 633 -39.05 -2.46 25.21
N ASP A 634 -40.02 -1.55 25.33
CA ASP A 634 -40.71 -0.98 24.17
C ASP A 634 -39.91 0.18 23.56
N PHE A 635 -39.98 0.30 22.24
CA PHE A 635 -39.29 1.30 21.43
C PHE A 635 -40.33 2.17 20.70
N ILE A 636 -40.16 3.48 20.82
CA ILE A 636 -41.09 4.47 20.27
C ILE A 636 -40.38 5.22 19.15
N LEU A 637 -40.84 5.03 17.91
CA LEU A 637 -40.27 5.65 16.72
C LEU A 637 -41.02 6.92 16.35
N ALA A 638 -40.26 7.98 16.13
CA ALA A 638 -40.76 9.20 15.53
C ALA A 638 -40.77 9.10 14.00
N THR A 639 -41.75 9.74 13.37
CA THR A 639 -41.75 9.94 11.92
C THR A 639 -40.60 10.85 11.50
N GLU A 640 -40.23 10.80 10.21
CA GLU A 640 -39.23 11.71 9.66
C GLU A 640 -39.66 13.19 9.80
N GLU A 641 -40.96 13.45 9.70
CA GLU A 641 -41.54 14.78 9.86
C GLU A 641 -41.43 15.30 11.29
N GLU A 642 -41.79 14.49 12.29
CA GLU A 642 -41.64 14.83 13.70
C GLU A 642 -40.16 15.09 14.05
N SER A 643 -39.25 14.23 13.59
CA SER A 643 -37.80 14.39 13.77
C SER A 643 -37.27 15.70 13.18
N ARG A 644 -37.70 16.05 11.96
CA ARG A 644 -37.35 17.32 11.33
C ARG A 644 -37.91 18.52 12.11
N ALA A 645 -39.18 18.47 12.52
CA ALA A 645 -39.81 19.55 13.27
C ALA A 645 -39.12 19.81 14.62
N ALA A 646 -38.76 18.75 15.34
CA ALA A 646 -38.04 18.86 16.62
C ALA A 646 -36.65 19.49 16.45
N ARG A 647 -35.89 19.07 15.42
CA ARG A 647 -34.59 19.68 15.10
C ARG A 647 -34.71 21.18 14.80
N GLU A 648 -35.70 21.57 13.99
CA GLU A 648 -35.94 22.97 13.67
C GLU A 648 -36.32 23.81 14.89
N GLN A 649 -37.17 23.27 15.77
CA GLN A 649 -37.57 23.95 17.01
C GLN A 649 -36.37 24.18 17.93
N ILE A 650 -35.51 23.17 18.09
CA ILE A 650 -34.31 23.28 18.94
C ILE A 650 -33.29 24.23 18.33
N ALA A 651 -33.07 24.17 17.01
CA ALA A 651 -32.21 25.11 16.31
C ALA A 651 -32.66 26.56 16.55
N LYS A 652 -33.97 26.85 16.41
CA LYS A 652 -34.55 28.17 16.72
C LYS A 652 -34.32 28.57 18.18
N SER A 653 -34.57 27.68 19.13
CA SER A 653 -34.42 27.96 20.57
C SER A 653 -32.97 28.30 20.96
N ARG A 654 -31.99 27.74 20.26
CA ARG A 654 -30.56 28.00 20.50
C ARG A 654 -30.14 29.34 19.93
N ILE A 655 -30.65 29.71 18.75
CA ILE A 655 -30.41 31.03 18.15
C ILE A 655 -30.99 32.13 19.03
N THR A 656 -32.09 31.89 19.74
CA THR A 656 -32.67 32.88 20.67
C THR A 656 -31.90 32.98 22.00
N LYS A 657 -31.11 31.96 22.36
CA LYS A 657 -30.34 31.92 23.62
C LYS A 657 -28.87 32.32 23.47
N ALA A 658 -28.32 32.24 22.26
CA ALA A 658 -26.98 32.71 21.90
C ALA A 658 -27.04 34.18 21.48
#